data_AF-A0A5E5QH12-F1
#
_entry.id   AF-A0A5E5QH12-F1
#
_cell.length_a   1.000
_cell.length_b   1.000
_cell.length_c   1.000
_cell.angle_alpha   90.00
_cell.angle_beta   90.00
_cell.angle_gamma   90.00
#
_symmetry.space_group_name_H-M   'P 1'
#
loop_
_entity.id
_entity.type
_entity.pdbx_description
1 polymer ?
#
loop_
_entity_poly.entity_id
_entity_poly.type
_entity_poly.pdbx_seq_one_letter_code
_entity_poly.pdbx_strand_id
1 'polypeptide(L)'
;MNSISFNTNFTRLLLFKVALVVSISTAVAGGSSVGLNRFTEVDTSSANNDNGGFYNASNHPNAFAFATLQADGSIKAWGHSSYGGTGEPAGSGYTKIYSNGYAFAATKTDGSITAWGASYAGGTSAPSGSGYTKIYSTEYAFAALKADGSITAWGASYAGGTSAPSGSDYTKIYSTDGAFAALKADGSIKAWGDSNYGGTGAPSGNNYIKIYSTLSTFAALKADGSIKAWGSSGSGGTGAPSGSGYTKIYSTGYAFAALKADGSIKAWGSSGSGGTGAPSDSGYTKIYSTDGAFAALKADGSITVWGASYARGTSAPSGSGYTKIYSTKYAFAALKADGTITAWGHSLYGGTGAPAGSGYTKIYSTKYAFAALKADGTITAWGHSRYGGTGAPAGSGYTKIYSTMFAFAAFKADGTITAWGTSSAEGTTLAPNLANAAGVNQLAIIGSAIKNITFSNSGGAIASCAVAPALPTGLSIDSATCTISGTPTELRASTLYTVTATNTIGQSAIATVDLEILLADSVPATLTAVATGAPNEITLSWARVTGATAYRVYQTTDITFAKAGNSDPSQFSAYSPAATSTDTTATSITITLSGAATVYYVVTAINGNVESFSNPIPAAATAHAFKFGQVTSSTGQVWMDRNLGASQVATSSTDPASYGDLYQWGRPADGHQIRTSAITATLATNTTPGHADFITTTDSQSFYDWMLPNIDDDGALRSAFLAKTDGSGVCPTGFNVPTEVQLKAEKDIWDTTNNPAASAFNSVLKLPVAGTRLRWTGRLGNIGDVAYYWTRSVPDSQLYRYARYLYFGKHSTHPAFYNVERSEGKSIRCIKN
;
A
#
# COMPACT_ATOMS: atom_id res chain seq x y z
N MET A 1 47.39 -26.47 17.45
CA MET A 1 46.49 -27.61 17.19
C MET A 1 45.10 -27.19 17.62
N ASN A 2 44.13 -26.73 16.81
CA ASN A 2 43.91 -26.33 15.41
C ASN A 2 42.38 -26.08 15.43
N SER A 3 41.75 -24.98 15.02
CA SER A 3 42.14 -23.73 14.39
C SER A 3 41.01 -22.70 14.60
N ILE A 4 41.43 -21.44 14.68
CA ILE A 4 40.66 -20.18 14.64
C ILE A 4 39.99 -19.99 13.25
N SER A 5 38.84 -19.30 13.17
CA SER A 5 38.65 -18.14 12.26
C SER A 5 37.24 -17.52 12.35
N PHE A 6 37.20 -16.25 12.78
CA PHE A 6 36.25 -15.25 12.29
C PHE A 6 36.96 -14.49 11.16
N ASN A 7 36.37 -14.36 9.97
CA ASN A 7 36.38 -13.09 9.23
C ASN A 7 35.35 -13.03 8.09
N THR A 8 34.96 -11.79 7.82
CA THR A 8 33.87 -11.23 7.01
C THR A 8 34.16 -11.13 5.50
N ASN A 9 33.09 -11.03 4.69
CA ASN A 9 32.83 -10.12 3.54
C ASN A 9 31.78 -10.73 2.60
N PHE A 10 30.52 -10.25 2.57
CA PHE A 10 29.97 -9.28 1.58
C PHE A 10 30.50 -9.51 0.15
N THR A 11 29.69 -9.81 -0.87
CA THR A 11 28.76 -8.84 -1.51
C THR A 11 27.87 -9.56 -2.56
N ARG A 12 26.54 -9.38 -2.46
CA ARG A 12 25.47 -9.15 -3.50
C ARG A 12 25.36 -10.13 -4.71
N LEU A 13 24.22 -10.42 -5.35
CA LEU A 13 22.89 -9.81 -5.55
C LEU A 13 22.09 -10.92 -6.34
N LEU A 14 20.77 -11.12 -6.33
CA LEU A 14 19.68 -10.21 -6.73
C LEU A 14 18.32 -10.98 -6.72
N LEU A 15 17.24 -10.31 -6.28
CA LEU A 15 15.77 -10.50 -6.53
C LEU A 15 15.05 -11.74 -5.95
N PHE A 16 13.93 -11.65 -5.20
CA PHE A 16 12.78 -10.73 -5.31
C PHE A 16 12.24 -10.24 -3.94
N LYS A 17 11.85 -8.95 -3.90
CA LYS A 17 10.98 -8.27 -2.91
C LYS A 17 9.49 -8.58 -3.25
N VAL A 18 8.46 -8.42 -2.40
CA VAL A 18 7.87 -7.15 -1.90
C VAL A 18 6.73 -7.43 -0.88
N ALA A 19 6.75 -6.63 0.21
CA ALA A 19 5.69 -6.06 1.08
C ALA A 19 4.70 -6.89 1.91
N LEU A 20 4.67 -6.49 3.19
CA LEU A 20 3.91 -6.97 4.35
C LEU A 20 3.16 -5.76 4.95
N VAL A 21 1.83 -5.80 5.06
CA VAL A 21 1.01 -5.03 6.03
C VAL A 21 -0.29 -5.79 6.34
N VAL A 22 -0.26 -6.65 7.36
CA VAL A 22 -1.21 -6.73 8.50
C VAL A 22 -0.37 -7.37 9.62
N SER A 23 -0.09 -6.62 10.67
CA SER A 23 0.72 -6.93 11.86
C SER A 23 1.17 -8.39 12.06
N ILE A 24 2.37 -8.72 11.56
CA ILE A 24 3.23 -9.79 12.08
C ILE A 24 4.63 -9.19 12.25
N SER A 25 5.08 -9.02 13.49
CA SER A 25 6.49 -8.82 13.80
C SER A 25 7.11 -10.19 14.09
N THR A 26 8.16 -10.55 13.35
CA THR A 26 9.06 -11.65 13.71
C THR A 26 9.91 -11.24 14.91
N ALA A 27 9.86 -12.03 15.98
CA ALA A 27 10.91 -12.06 17.00
C ALA A 27 11.31 -13.52 17.19
N VAL A 28 12.53 -13.88 16.77
CA VAL A 28 13.23 -15.04 17.31
C VAL A 28 14.60 -14.59 17.76
N ALA A 29 14.68 -14.20 19.03
CA ALA A 29 15.64 -14.70 20.02
C ALA A 29 15.48 -13.89 21.32
N GLY A 30 14.75 -14.46 22.29
CA GLY A 30 14.72 -14.00 23.69
C GLY A 30 13.53 -13.13 24.09
N GLY A 31 12.56 -13.73 24.79
CA GLY A 31 11.70 -13.04 25.78
C GLY A 31 10.42 -12.36 25.31
N SER A 32 9.28 -12.87 25.80
CA SER A 32 7.93 -12.25 25.87
C SER A 32 7.14 -11.99 24.57
N SER A 33 6.34 -12.98 24.16
CA SER A 33 5.20 -12.80 23.25
C SER A 33 4.04 -12.07 23.98
N VAL A 34 3.69 -10.85 23.56
CA VAL A 34 2.45 -10.19 23.99
C VAL A 34 1.29 -10.80 23.22
N GLY A 35 0.51 -11.65 23.88
CA GLY A 35 -0.59 -12.41 23.28
C GLY A 35 -1.75 -11.53 22.83
N LEU A 36 -2.03 -11.51 21.52
CA LEU A 36 -3.30 -11.07 20.94
C LEU A 36 -4.38 -12.10 21.30
N ASN A 37 -4.97 -11.94 22.49
CA ASN A 37 -5.96 -12.88 23.03
C ASN A 37 -7.35 -12.62 22.45
N ARG A 38 -7.58 -13.17 21.25
CA ARG A 38 -8.90 -13.51 20.72
C ARG A 38 -9.58 -14.56 21.62
N PHE A 39 -10.92 -14.59 21.58
CA PHE A 39 -11.85 -15.15 22.57
C PHE A 39 -11.35 -16.32 23.45
N THR A 40 -11.76 -16.33 24.72
CA THR A 40 -11.60 -17.55 25.54
C THR A 40 -12.45 -18.66 24.95
N GLU A 41 -11.84 -19.81 24.73
CA GLU A 41 -12.56 -21.00 24.31
C GLU A 41 -13.18 -21.63 25.54
N VAL A 42 -14.50 -21.75 25.56
CA VAL A 42 -15.24 -22.20 26.73
C VAL A 42 -16.31 -23.20 26.29
N ASP A 43 -16.17 -24.46 26.71
CA ASP A 43 -17.25 -25.44 26.63
C ASP A 43 -18.20 -25.31 27.83
N THR A 44 -19.38 -25.96 27.79
CA THR A 44 -20.39 -25.86 28.86
C THR A 44 -19.81 -26.23 30.24
N SER A 45 -18.96 -27.25 30.31
CA SER A 45 -18.32 -27.65 31.57
C SER A 45 -17.38 -26.57 32.10
N SER A 46 -16.54 -25.99 31.24
CA SER A 46 -15.58 -24.95 31.60
C SER A 46 -16.31 -23.66 32.03
N ALA A 47 -17.40 -23.31 31.36
CA ALA A 47 -18.25 -22.17 31.72
C ALA A 47 -18.80 -22.31 33.15
N ASN A 48 -19.33 -23.50 33.48
CA ASN A 48 -19.87 -23.78 34.82
C ASN A 48 -18.79 -23.81 35.91
N ASN A 49 -17.61 -24.36 35.62
CA ASN A 49 -16.69 -24.80 36.68
C ASN A 49 -15.43 -23.94 36.88
N ASP A 50 -14.96 -23.22 35.85
CA ASP A 50 -13.62 -22.63 35.87
C ASP A 50 -13.63 -21.10 36.08
N ASN A 51 -14.75 -20.42 35.79
CA ASN A 51 -14.82 -18.95 35.78
C ASN A 51 -15.54 -18.32 36.98
N GLY A 52 -16.06 -19.13 37.91
CA GLY A 52 -16.84 -18.64 39.05
C GLY A 52 -18.24 -18.17 38.69
N GLY A 53 -18.78 -18.66 37.58
CA GLY A 53 -20.10 -18.33 37.03
C GLY A 53 -20.09 -18.48 35.52
N PHE A 54 -21.23 -18.86 34.94
CA PHE A 54 -21.35 -19.23 33.52
C PHE A 54 -20.90 -18.11 32.57
N TYR A 55 -21.22 -16.86 32.89
CA TYR A 55 -20.94 -15.68 32.06
C TYR A 55 -19.63 -14.95 32.41
N ASN A 56 -18.86 -15.44 33.39
CA ASN A 56 -17.67 -14.73 33.92
C ASN A 56 -16.38 -14.95 33.11
N ALA A 57 -16.44 -15.71 32.02
CA ALA A 57 -15.31 -15.88 31.12
C ALA A 57 -14.98 -14.57 30.40
N SER A 58 -13.73 -14.10 30.51
CA SER A 58 -13.29 -12.90 29.80
C SER A 58 -13.19 -13.13 28.31
N ASN A 59 -13.51 -12.13 27.49
CA ASN A 59 -13.48 -12.21 26.03
C ASN A 59 -14.31 -13.40 25.50
N HIS A 60 -15.47 -13.68 26.09
CA HIS A 60 -16.44 -14.63 25.55
C HIS A 60 -17.46 -13.85 24.69
N PRO A 61 -17.95 -14.38 23.56
CA PRO A 61 -19.15 -13.81 22.93
C PRO A 61 -20.38 -13.93 23.82
N ASN A 62 -21.37 -13.05 23.64
CA ASN A 62 -22.68 -13.25 24.26
C ASN A 62 -23.51 -14.28 23.48
N ALA A 63 -24.77 -14.48 23.84
CA ALA A 63 -25.60 -15.51 23.20
C ALA A 63 -25.85 -15.23 21.70
N PHE A 64 -25.82 -13.97 21.26
CA PHE A 64 -26.29 -13.55 19.93
C PHE A 64 -25.26 -12.76 19.11
N ALA A 65 -24.15 -12.34 19.70
CA ALA A 65 -23.17 -11.46 19.08
C ALA A 65 -21.74 -11.78 19.52
N PHE A 66 -20.80 -11.32 18.71
CA PHE A 66 -19.36 -11.42 18.93
C PHE A 66 -18.75 -10.03 19.07
N ALA A 67 -17.70 -9.91 19.89
CA ALA A 67 -16.89 -8.71 20.00
C ALA A 67 -15.42 -9.06 20.19
N THR A 68 -14.53 -8.39 19.45
CA THR A 68 -13.08 -8.64 19.50
C THR A 68 -12.30 -7.37 19.74
N LEU A 69 -11.26 -7.51 20.57
CA LEU A 69 -10.25 -6.48 20.75
C LEU A 69 -9.20 -6.59 19.63
N GLN A 70 -8.94 -5.48 18.95
CA GLN A 70 -7.95 -5.36 17.89
C GLN A 70 -6.55 -5.04 18.46
N ALA A 71 -5.51 -5.15 17.63
CA ALA A 71 -4.12 -4.91 18.04
C ALA A 71 -3.85 -3.47 18.49
N ASP A 72 -4.60 -2.51 17.96
CA ASP A 72 -4.54 -1.11 18.36
C ASP A 72 -5.37 -0.81 19.63
N GLY A 73 -6.07 -1.80 20.19
CA GLY A 73 -6.96 -1.64 21.33
C GLY A 73 -8.35 -1.11 20.97
N SER A 74 -8.74 -1.06 19.70
CA SER A 74 -10.13 -0.82 19.28
C SER A 74 -10.98 -2.10 19.39
N ILE A 75 -12.31 -1.94 19.33
CA ILE A 75 -13.26 -3.07 19.39
C ILE A 75 -13.97 -3.21 18.04
N LYS A 76 -14.15 -4.45 17.58
CA LYS A 76 -15.01 -4.79 16.44
C LYS A 76 -16.07 -5.79 16.86
N ALA A 77 -17.33 -5.49 16.59
CA ALA A 77 -18.46 -6.36 16.90
C ALA A 77 -19.20 -6.81 15.63
N TRP A 78 -19.87 -7.96 15.72
CA TRP A 78 -20.74 -8.48 14.66
C TRP A 78 -21.78 -9.45 15.24
N GLY A 79 -22.87 -9.69 14.51
CA GLY A 79 -24.00 -10.51 14.96
C GLY A 79 -25.26 -9.68 15.14
N HIS A 80 -26.17 -10.10 16.03
CA HIS A 80 -27.47 -9.44 16.18
C HIS A 80 -27.34 -8.03 16.78
N SER A 81 -27.83 -7.01 16.05
CA SER A 81 -27.66 -5.59 16.40
C SER A 81 -28.20 -5.23 17.79
N SER A 82 -29.40 -5.71 18.16
CA SER A 82 -30.01 -5.45 19.47
C SER A 82 -29.24 -6.04 20.67
N TYR A 83 -28.28 -6.93 20.42
CA TYR A 83 -27.50 -7.62 21.45
C TYR A 83 -26.00 -7.29 21.33
N GLY A 84 -25.67 -6.12 20.80
CA GLY A 84 -24.28 -5.63 20.74
C GLY A 84 -23.46 -6.19 19.58
N GLY A 85 -24.13 -6.77 18.56
CA GLY A 85 -23.50 -7.07 17.27
C GLY A 85 -23.18 -5.84 16.43
N THR A 86 -23.66 -4.67 16.86
CA THR A 86 -23.33 -3.33 16.35
C THR A 86 -23.30 -2.35 17.51
N GLY A 87 -22.76 -1.15 17.29
CA GLY A 87 -22.76 -0.09 18.32
C GLY A 87 -21.65 -0.28 19.34
N GLU A 88 -20.59 -0.97 18.95
CA GLU A 88 -19.33 -1.02 19.67
C GLU A 88 -18.77 0.40 19.90
N PRO A 89 -18.07 0.62 21.02
CA PRO A 89 -17.59 1.95 21.36
C PRO A 89 -16.46 2.39 20.42
N ALA A 90 -16.52 3.65 20.01
CA ALA A 90 -15.50 4.26 19.16
C ALA A 90 -14.18 4.48 19.93
N GLY A 91 -13.06 4.45 19.19
CA GLY A 91 -11.73 4.70 19.70
C GLY A 91 -10.96 3.45 20.12
N SER A 92 -9.76 3.68 20.67
CA SER A 92 -8.79 2.63 21.03
C SER A 92 -8.42 2.67 22.52
N GLY A 93 -7.52 1.78 22.94
CA GLY A 93 -7.04 1.69 24.33
C GLY A 93 -7.87 0.80 25.26
N TYR A 94 -8.82 0.03 24.71
CA TYR A 94 -9.47 -1.05 25.45
C TYR A 94 -8.50 -2.21 25.66
N THR A 95 -8.65 -2.93 26.77
CA THR A 95 -7.73 -4.02 27.18
C THR A 95 -8.43 -5.34 27.40
N LYS A 96 -9.73 -5.33 27.76
CA LYS A 96 -10.53 -6.54 27.99
C LYS A 96 -11.99 -6.29 27.60
N ILE A 97 -12.66 -7.33 27.13
CA ILE A 97 -14.09 -7.36 26.85
C ILE A 97 -14.72 -8.41 27.76
N TYR A 98 -15.90 -8.11 28.26
CA TYR A 98 -16.75 -8.94 29.10
C TYR A 98 -18.14 -8.97 28.49
N SER A 99 -18.88 -10.03 28.75
CA SER A 99 -20.23 -10.22 28.22
C SER A 99 -21.15 -10.79 29.29
N ASN A 100 -22.44 -10.54 29.17
CA ASN A 100 -23.48 -11.37 29.78
C ASN A 100 -24.27 -12.08 28.66
N GLY A 101 -25.51 -12.52 28.92
CA GLY A 101 -26.33 -13.17 27.89
C GLY A 101 -26.63 -12.27 26.67
N TYR A 102 -26.67 -10.95 26.85
CA TYR A 102 -27.34 -10.02 25.92
C TYR A 102 -26.58 -8.70 25.64
N ALA A 103 -25.50 -8.42 26.38
CA ALA A 103 -24.75 -7.18 26.32
C ALA A 103 -23.24 -7.39 26.53
N PHE A 104 -22.46 -6.37 26.24
CA PHE A 104 -21.01 -6.32 26.43
C PHE A 104 -20.58 -5.16 27.32
N ALA A 105 -19.45 -5.33 28.00
CA ALA A 105 -18.72 -4.28 28.70
C ALA A 105 -17.22 -4.40 28.42
N ALA A 106 -16.51 -3.29 28.28
CA ALA A 106 -15.08 -3.27 28.03
C ALA A 106 -14.35 -2.32 28.98
N THR A 107 -13.12 -2.69 29.36
CA THR A 107 -12.27 -1.89 30.24
C THR A 107 -11.06 -1.33 29.51
N LYS A 108 -10.67 -0.08 29.82
CA LYS A 108 -9.38 0.50 29.40
C LYS A 108 -8.27 0.24 30.42
N THR A 109 -7.04 0.65 30.11
CA THR A 109 -5.86 0.49 30.99
C THR A 109 -6.02 1.17 32.35
N ASP A 110 -6.71 2.31 32.39
CA ASP A 110 -7.04 3.02 33.63
C ASP A 110 -8.16 2.33 34.44
N GLY A 111 -8.79 1.29 33.89
CA GLY A 111 -9.92 0.61 34.49
C GLY A 111 -11.26 1.31 34.30
N SER A 112 -11.39 2.30 33.41
CA SER A 112 -12.69 2.86 33.02
C SER A 112 -13.50 1.85 32.20
N ILE A 113 -14.84 1.91 32.31
CA ILE A 113 -15.76 0.93 31.72
C ILE A 113 -16.64 1.58 30.65
N THR A 114 -16.83 0.91 29.51
CA THR A 114 -17.86 1.22 28.52
C THR A 114 -18.72 0.00 28.27
N ALA A 115 -20.04 0.16 28.14
CA ALA A 115 -20.97 -0.94 27.84
C ALA A 115 -21.79 -0.64 26.58
N TRP A 116 -22.20 -1.70 25.87
CA TRP A 116 -23.08 -1.63 24.70
C TRP A 116 -23.90 -2.92 24.54
N GLY A 117 -24.95 -2.89 23.73
CA GLY A 117 -25.90 -4.00 23.52
C GLY A 117 -27.24 -3.76 24.21
N ALA A 118 -27.91 -4.82 24.69
CA ALA A 118 -29.25 -4.71 25.24
C ALA A 118 -29.29 -3.84 26.52
N SER A 119 -30.06 -2.75 26.49
CA SER A 119 -30.16 -1.79 27.60
C SER A 119 -30.69 -2.42 28.88
N TYR A 120 -31.70 -3.30 28.78
CA TYR A 120 -32.27 -4.02 29.93
C TYR A 120 -31.27 -4.97 30.61
N ALA A 121 -30.18 -5.34 29.93
CA ALA A 121 -29.15 -6.23 30.43
C ALA A 121 -27.84 -5.49 30.77
N GLY A 122 -27.88 -4.17 30.99
CA GLY A 122 -26.68 -3.40 31.32
C GLY A 122 -25.78 -3.06 30.13
N GLY A 123 -26.32 -3.15 28.90
CA GLY A 123 -25.69 -2.58 27.70
C GLY A 123 -25.66 -1.05 27.69
N THR A 124 -26.24 -0.41 28.69
CA THR A 124 -26.16 1.03 28.96
C THR A 124 -25.88 1.26 30.44
N SER A 125 -25.54 2.50 30.81
CA SER A 125 -25.37 2.92 32.20
C SER A 125 -24.22 2.22 32.94
N ALA A 126 -23.13 1.95 32.23
CA ALA A 126 -21.87 1.54 32.87
C ALA A 126 -21.44 2.60 33.91
N PRO A 127 -20.82 2.17 35.03
CA PRO A 127 -20.44 3.08 36.09
C PRO A 127 -19.39 4.09 35.62
N SER A 128 -19.49 5.32 36.13
CA SER A 128 -18.50 6.36 35.88
C SER A 128 -17.24 6.15 36.74
N GLY A 129 -16.11 6.70 36.28
CA GLY A 129 -14.82 6.62 36.97
C GLY A 129 -13.92 5.50 36.44
N SER A 130 -12.80 5.29 37.14
CA SER A 130 -11.70 4.40 36.76
C SER A 130 -11.25 3.52 37.94
N GLY A 131 -10.23 2.69 37.73
CA GLY A 131 -9.67 1.79 38.75
C GLY A 131 -10.36 0.44 38.90
N TYR A 132 -11.31 0.10 38.03
CA TYR A 132 -11.91 -1.24 38.00
C TYR A 132 -10.92 -2.25 37.40
N THR A 133 -10.76 -3.38 38.09
CA THR A 133 -9.76 -4.41 37.75
C THR A 133 -10.39 -5.61 37.03
N LYS A 134 -11.68 -5.88 37.31
CA LYS A 134 -12.41 -7.01 36.73
C LYS A 134 -13.92 -6.78 36.74
N ILE A 135 -14.59 -7.27 35.71
CA ILE A 135 -16.06 -7.30 35.59
C ILE A 135 -16.52 -8.76 35.66
N TYR A 136 -17.66 -8.95 36.32
CA TYR A 136 -18.39 -10.21 36.47
C TYR A 136 -19.83 -10.00 36.00
N SER A 137 -20.50 -11.07 35.63
CA SER A 137 -21.80 -11.04 34.96
C SER A 137 -22.73 -12.10 35.52
N THR A 138 -23.99 -11.73 35.73
CA THR A 138 -25.13 -12.67 35.70
C THR A 138 -25.64 -12.77 34.26
N GLU A 139 -26.79 -13.38 34.01
CA GLU A 139 -27.37 -13.40 32.65
C GLU A 139 -27.78 -12.00 32.18
N TYR A 140 -28.24 -11.13 33.11
CA TYR A 140 -28.85 -9.82 32.81
C TYR A 140 -28.19 -8.62 33.51
N ALA A 141 -27.10 -8.81 34.26
CA ALA A 141 -26.43 -7.72 34.98
C ALA A 141 -24.91 -7.90 35.03
N PHE A 142 -24.23 -6.82 35.39
CA PHE A 142 -22.79 -6.78 35.61
C PHE A 142 -22.44 -6.28 37.01
N ALA A 143 -21.29 -6.73 37.51
CA ALA A 143 -20.66 -6.24 38.74
C ALA A 143 -19.15 -6.04 38.51
N ALA A 144 -18.63 -4.85 38.78
CA ALA A 144 -17.22 -4.50 38.63
C ALA A 144 -16.54 -4.35 39.99
N LEU A 145 -15.33 -4.92 40.10
CA LEU A 145 -14.49 -4.93 41.30
C LEU A 145 -13.29 -3.99 41.12
N LYS A 146 -13.04 -3.11 42.10
CA LYS A 146 -11.85 -2.26 42.16
C LYS A 146 -10.70 -2.91 42.94
N ALA A 147 -9.51 -2.33 42.83
CA ALA A 147 -8.30 -2.82 43.53
C ALA A 147 -8.39 -2.72 45.06
N ASP A 148 -9.16 -1.75 45.58
CA ASP A 148 -9.48 -1.62 47.01
C ASP A 148 -10.56 -2.62 47.48
N GLY A 149 -11.06 -3.46 46.57
CA GLY A 149 -12.09 -4.44 46.81
C GLY A 149 -13.51 -3.88 46.82
N SER A 150 -13.74 -2.60 46.51
CA SER A 150 -15.11 -2.07 46.38
C SER A 150 -15.82 -2.58 45.11
N ILE A 151 -17.15 -2.69 45.18
CA ILE A 151 -17.98 -3.28 44.11
C ILE A 151 -19.00 -2.25 43.60
N THR A 152 -19.19 -2.19 42.28
CA THR A 152 -20.30 -1.46 41.64
C THR A 152 -21.06 -2.40 40.71
N ALA A 153 -22.39 -2.40 40.76
CA ALA A 153 -23.24 -3.21 39.87
C ALA A 153 -24.14 -2.33 39.00
N TRP A 154 -24.49 -2.82 37.80
CA TRP A 154 -25.43 -2.20 36.88
C TRP A 154 -26.15 -3.25 36.01
N GLY A 155 -27.24 -2.86 35.35
CA GLY A 155 -28.09 -3.75 34.55
C GLY A 155 -29.41 -4.07 35.25
N ALA A 156 -29.99 -5.23 34.99
CA ALA A 156 -31.29 -5.61 35.54
C ALA A 156 -31.26 -5.71 37.08
N SER A 157 -32.11 -4.95 37.76
CA SER A 157 -32.18 -4.93 39.24
C SER A 157 -32.52 -6.30 39.83
N TYR A 158 -33.44 -7.03 39.20
CA TYR A 158 -33.81 -8.39 39.63
C TYR A 158 -32.66 -9.40 39.48
N ALA A 159 -31.66 -9.12 38.65
CA ALA A 159 -30.51 -10.01 38.43
C ALA A 159 -29.23 -9.53 39.15
N GLY A 160 -29.36 -8.68 40.18
CA GLY A 160 -28.24 -8.16 40.96
C GLY A 160 -27.54 -6.94 40.33
N GLY A 161 -28.16 -6.29 39.35
CA GLY A 161 -27.68 -5.03 38.76
C GLY A 161 -27.79 -3.83 39.70
N THR A 162 -28.36 -3.99 40.89
CA THR A 162 -28.41 -3.00 41.95
C THR A 162 -28.07 -3.63 43.30
N SER A 163 -27.87 -2.80 44.33
CA SER A 163 -27.67 -3.24 45.71
C SER A 163 -26.41 -4.10 45.94
N ALA A 164 -25.34 -3.84 45.18
CA ALA A 164 -24.02 -4.38 45.48
C ALA A 164 -23.62 -4.03 46.93
N PRO A 165 -22.96 -4.94 47.66
CA PRO A 165 -22.66 -4.75 49.06
C PRO A 165 -21.67 -3.59 49.26
N SER A 166 -21.87 -2.83 50.33
CA SER A 166 -20.94 -1.79 50.74
C SER A 166 -19.67 -2.37 51.38
N GLY A 167 -18.62 -1.55 51.45
CA GLY A 167 -17.33 -1.89 52.03
C GLY A 167 -16.23 -2.22 51.02
N SER A 168 -15.05 -2.51 51.55
CA SER A 168 -13.82 -2.87 50.84
C SER A 168 -13.44 -4.34 51.08
N ASP A 169 -12.29 -4.74 50.55
CA ASP A 169 -11.62 -6.03 50.81
C ASP A 169 -12.27 -7.28 50.18
N TYR A 170 -13.23 -7.09 49.27
CA TYR A 170 -13.68 -8.17 48.41
C TYR A 170 -12.58 -8.50 47.40
N THR A 171 -12.25 -9.79 47.27
CA THR A 171 -11.18 -10.26 46.39
C THR A 171 -11.72 -10.90 45.12
N LYS A 172 -12.95 -11.41 45.16
CA LYS A 172 -13.57 -12.10 44.03
C LYS A 172 -15.09 -12.08 44.10
N ILE A 173 -15.73 -12.02 42.94
CA ILE A 173 -17.18 -12.15 42.77
C ILE A 173 -17.46 -13.45 42.02
N TYR A 174 -18.57 -14.08 42.37
CA TYR A 174 -19.12 -15.27 41.75
C TYR A 174 -20.57 -15.00 41.37
N SER A 175 -21.10 -15.72 40.38
CA SER A 175 -22.47 -15.50 39.91
C SER A 175 -23.21 -16.79 39.58
N THR A 176 -24.53 -16.72 39.77
CA THR A 176 -25.55 -17.57 39.15
C THR A 176 -26.19 -16.80 37.99
N ASP A 177 -27.27 -17.30 37.38
CA ASP A 177 -27.96 -16.57 36.30
C ASP A 177 -28.63 -15.27 36.79
N GLY A 178 -28.98 -15.19 38.08
CA GLY A 178 -29.74 -14.08 38.65
C GLY A 178 -29.16 -13.44 39.93
N ALA A 179 -28.04 -13.92 40.45
CA ALA A 179 -27.46 -13.40 41.68
C ALA A 179 -25.93 -13.42 41.69
N PHE A 180 -25.35 -12.61 42.58
CA PHE A 180 -23.92 -12.55 42.83
C PHE A 180 -23.58 -12.93 44.27
N ALA A 181 -22.37 -13.44 44.47
CA ALA A 181 -21.76 -13.67 45.77
C ALA A 181 -20.30 -13.18 45.76
N ALA A 182 -19.95 -12.26 46.66
CA ALA A 182 -18.60 -11.72 46.82
C ALA A 182 -17.89 -12.35 48.02
N LEU A 183 -16.64 -12.75 47.80
CA LEU A 183 -15.74 -13.34 48.79
C LEU A 183 -14.72 -12.27 49.25
N LYS A 184 -14.55 -12.13 50.57
CA LYS A 184 -13.53 -11.27 51.18
C LYS A 184 -12.22 -11.99 51.43
N ALA A 185 -11.15 -11.23 51.67
CA ALA A 185 -9.83 -11.76 52.02
C ALA A 185 -9.82 -12.63 53.29
N ASP A 186 -10.68 -12.32 54.28
CA ASP A 186 -10.88 -13.14 55.48
C ASP A 186 -11.72 -14.41 55.22
N GLY A 187 -12.20 -14.59 53.99
CA GLY A 187 -13.04 -15.69 53.59
C GLY A 187 -14.51 -15.56 53.99
N SER A 188 -15.00 -14.38 54.40
CA SER A 188 -16.43 -14.12 54.60
C SER A 188 -17.15 -13.82 53.27
N ILE A 189 -18.47 -14.07 53.21
CA ILE A 189 -19.27 -14.01 51.97
C ILE A 189 -20.45 -13.04 52.12
N LYS A 190 -20.70 -12.25 51.07
CA LYS A 190 -21.94 -11.47 50.90
C LYS A 190 -22.59 -11.79 49.56
N ALA A 191 -23.90 -12.02 49.56
CA ALA A 191 -24.68 -12.26 48.34
C ALA A 191 -25.71 -11.14 48.13
N TRP A 192 -26.06 -10.91 46.86
CA TRP A 192 -27.12 -9.98 46.44
C TRP A 192 -27.72 -10.40 45.08
N GLY A 193 -28.89 -9.85 44.73
CA GLY A 193 -29.65 -10.22 43.53
C GLY A 193 -30.91 -11.03 43.88
N ASP A 194 -31.41 -11.83 42.95
CA ASP A 194 -32.63 -12.63 43.16
C ASP A 194 -32.43 -13.66 44.28
N SER A 195 -33.32 -13.66 45.27
CA SER A 195 -33.30 -14.61 46.38
C SER A 195 -33.48 -16.07 45.93
N ASN A 196 -34.25 -16.31 44.86
CA ASN A 196 -34.45 -17.65 44.29
C ASN A 196 -33.19 -18.18 43.60
N TYR A 197 -32.23 -17.31 43.29
CA TYR A 197 -30.96 -17.64 42.64
C TYR A 197 -29.76 -17.54 43.61
N GLY A 198 -30.01 -17.45 44.91
CA GLY A 198 -28.97 -17.40 45.95
C GLY A 198 -28.48 -15.99 46.28
N GLY A 199 -29.21 -14.95 45.88
CA GLY A 199 -28.94 -13.55 46.24
C GLY A 199 -29.11 -13.24 47.73
N THR A 200 -29.68 -14.18 48.50
CA THR A 200 -29.78 -14.10 49.96
C THR A 200 -29.37 -15.43 50.60
N GLY A 201 -29.15 -15.44 51.92
CA GLY A 201 -28.87 -16.67 52.67
C GLY A 201 -27.43 -17.19 52.56
N ALA A 202 -26.48 -16.33 52.17
CA ALA A 202 -25.06 -16.67 52.21
C ALA A 202 -24.64 -17.11 53.64
N PRO A 203 -23.78 -18.14 53.76
CA PRO A 203 -23.43 -18.71 55.06
C PRO A 203 -22.63 -17.72 55.91
N SER A 204 -22.86 -17.75 57.22
CA SER A 204 -22.05 -17.01 58.18
C SER A 204 -20.67 -17.67 58.38
N GLY A 205 -19.76 -16.90 58.99
CA GLY A 205 -18.39 -17.31 59.27
C GLY A 205 -17.38 -16.88 58.20
N ASN A 206 -16.15 -17.36 58.38
CA ASN A 206 -14.95 -17.04 57.61
C ASN A 206 -14.23 -18.31 57.14
N ASN A 207 -13.05 -18.15 56.52
CA ASN A 207 -12.22 -19.24 55.98
C ASN A 207 -12.79 -19.99 54.76
N TYR A 208 -13.80 -19.43 54.08
CA TYR A 208 -14.15 -19.90 52.74
C TYR A 208 -13.07 -19.45 51.76
N ILE A 209 -12.61 -20.37 50.91
CA ILE A 209 -11.52 -20.11 49.96
C ILE A 209 -12.02 -20.00 48.52
N LYS A 210 -13.21 -20.56 48.24
CA LYS A 210 -13.78 -20.55 46.89
C LYS A 210 -15.29 -20.79 46.94
N ILE A 211 -16.01 -20.12 46.04
CA ILE A 211 -17.43 -20.36 45.77
C ILE A 211 -17.56 -21.03 44.40
N TYR A 212 -18.55 -21.89 44.27
CA TYR A 212 -18.98 -22.56 43.06
C TYR A 212 -20.48 -22.31 42.87
N SER A 213 -20.97 -22.37 41.65
CA SER A 213 -22.38 -22.10 41.36
C SER A 213 -22.97 -23.08 40.35
N THR A 214 -24.27 -23.32 40.48
CA THR A 214 -25.13 -23.79 39.38
C THR A 214 -25.80 -22.58 38.72
N LEU A 215 -26.83 -22.78 37.90
CA LEU A 215 -27.60 -21.65 37.35
C LEU A 215 -28.36 -20.87 38.43
N SER A 216 -28.65 -21.45 39.62
CA SER A 216 -29.48 -20.81 40.65
C SER A 216 -29.03 -21.04 42.10
N THR A 217 -27.88 -21.67 42.33
CA THR A 217 -27.39 -22.00 43.68
C THR A 217 -25.90 -21.79 43.81
N PHE A 218 -25.43 -21.59 45.05
CA PHE A 218 -24.03 -21.48 45.38
C PHE A 218 -23.59 -22.57 46.35
N ALA A 219 -22.31 -22.96 46.27
CA ALA A 219 -21.61 -23.82 47.21
C ALA A 219 -20.23 -23.23 47.54
N ALA A 220 -19.99 -22.91 48.81
CA ALA A 220 -18.71 -22.41 49.31
C ALA A 220 -17.88 -23.55 49.93
N LEU A 221 -16.62 -23.61 49.52
CA LEU A 221 -15.60 -24.54 49.99
C LEU A 221 -14.68 -23.83 50.99
N LYS A 222 -14.46 -24.45 52.15
CA LYS A 222 -13.48 -24.00 53.15
C LYS A 222 -12.10 -24.60 52.94
N ALA A 223 -11.09 -24.01 53.60
CA ALA A 223 -9.70 -24.50 53.55
C ALA A 223 -9.53 -25.94 54.06
N ASP A 224 -10.35 -26.36 55.03
CA ASP A 224 -10.39 -27.75 55.52
C ASP A 224 -11.10 -28.72 54.55
N GLY A 225 -11.68 -28.20 53.47
CA GLY A 225 -12.43 -28.96 52.48
C GLY A 225 -13.89 -29.21 52.86
N SER A 226 -14.45 -28.59 53.90
CA SER A 226 -15.88 -28.64 54.20
C SER A 226 -16.70 -27.71 53.30
N ILE A 227 -17.98 -28.04 53.07
CA ILE A 227 -18.84 -27.36 52.09
C ILE A 227 -20.12 -26.81 52.73
N LYS A 228 -20.51 -25.59 52.36
CA LYS A 228 -21.82 -25.01 52.65
C LYS A 228 -22.49 -24.54 51.38
N ALA A 229 -23.75 -24.90 51.17
CA ALA A 229 -24.53 -24.48 50.02
C ALA A 229 -25.72 -23.60 50.43
N TRP A 230 -26.20 -22.75 49.52
CA TRP A 230 -27.38 -21.91 49.67
C TRP A 230 -28.01 -21.56 48.31
N GLY A 231 -29.22 -20.99 48.34
CA GLY A 231 -30.05 -20.70 47.18
C GLY A 231 -31.20 -21.70 47.02
N SER A 232 -31.66 -21.91 45.78
CA SER A 232 -32.75 -22.86 45.47
C SER A 232 -32.51 -24.28 46.02
N SER A 233 -33.40 -24.76 46.89
CA SER A 233 -33.28 -26.07 47.54
C SER A 233 -33.27 -27.23 46.54
N GLY A 234 -34.12 -27.17 45.51
CA GLY A 234 -34.21 -28.20 44.47
C GLY A 234 -32.99 -28.27 43.54
N SER A 235 -32.12 -27.27 43.57
CA SER A 235 -30.93 -27.17 42.71
C SER A 235 -29.61 -27.26 43.50
N GLY A 236 -29.63 -27.89 44.68
CA GLY A 236 -28.44 -28.11 45.50
C GLY A 236 -28.08 -26.97 46.46
N GLY A 237 -29.00 -26.02 46.68
CA GLY A 237 -28.89 -25.00 47.73
C GLY A 237 -28.97 -25.60 49.15
N THR A 238 -29.39 -26.86 49.27
CA THR A 238 -29.33 -27.66 50.50
C THR A 238 -28.74 -29.04 50.20
N GLY A 239 -28.40 -29.80 51.25
CA GLY A 239 -27.93 -31.19 51.10
C GLY A 239 -26.46 -31.33 50.69
N ALA A 240 -25.64 -30.30 50.85
CA ALA A 240 -24.19 -30.41 50.69
C ALA A 240 -23.62 -31.53 51.60
N PRO A 241 -22.64 -32.32 51.11
CA PRO A 241 -22.15 -33.47 51.85
C PRO A 241 -21.48 -33.07 53.16
N SER A 242 -21.68 -33.89 54.19
CA SER A 242 -20.96 -33.75 55.45
C SER A 242 -19.49 -34.18 55.31
N GLY A 243 -18.67 -33.75 56.27
CA GLY A 243 -17.24 -34.05 56.32
C GLY A 243 -16.36 -33.00 55.63
N SER A 244 -15.07 -33.31 55.59
CA SER A 244 -13.98 -32.43 55.11
C SER A 244 -13.11 -33.15 54.08
N GLY A 245 -12.08 -32.47 53.57
CA GLY A 245 -11.12 -33.04 52.61
C GLY A 245 -11.56 -33.02 51.15
N TYR A 246 -12.66 -32.34 50.81
CA TYR A 246 -12.99 -32.05 49.41
C TYR A 246 -12.04 -30.98 48.88
N THR A 247 -11.51 -31.18 47.68
CA THR A 247 -10.51 -30.31 47.07
C THR A 247 -11.10 -29.45 45.96
N LYS A 248 -12.15 -29.94 45.29
CA LYS A 248 -12.83 -29.22 44.20
C LYS A 248 -14.32 -29.59 44.13
N ILE A 249 -15.14 -28.63 43.72
CA ILE A 249 -16.55 -28.83 43.42
C ILE A 249 -16.75 -28.58 41.92
N TYR A 250 -17.65 -29.34 41.32
CA TYR A 250 -18.10 -29.23 39.95
C TYR A 250 -19.62 -29.08 39.94
N SER A 251 -20.19 -28.46 38.91
CA SER A 251 -21.62 -28.23 38.77
C SER A 251 -22.14 -28.60 37.38
N THR A 252 -23.37 -29.12 37.36
CA THR A 252 -24.27 -29.04 36.19
C THR A 252 -25.13 -27.80 36.31
N GLY A 253 -26.19 -27.70 35.49
CA GLY A 253 -27.14 -26.59 35.60
C GLY A 253 -27.89 -26.55 36.93
N TYR A 254 -28.04 -27.69 37.62
CA TYR A 254 -28.88 -27.79 38.84
C TYR A 254 -28.36 -28.79 39.90
N ALA A 255 -27.12 -29.28 39.77
CA ALA A 255 -26.53 -30.19 40.75
C ALA A 255 -25.03 -29.95 40.91
N PHE A 256 -24.46 -30.45 42.00
CA PHE A 256 -23.03 -30.37 42.30
C PHE A 256 -22.41 -31.76 42.47
N ALA A 257 -21.10 -31.85 42.23
CA ALA A 257 -20.24 -33.00 42.51
C ALA A 257 -18.92 -32.53 43.16
N ALA A 258 -18.65 -32.97 44.38
CA ALA A 258 -17.41 -32.68 45.10
C ALA A 258 -16.41 -33.85 44.97
N LEU A 259 -15.17 -33.50 44.66
CA LEU A 259 -14.04 -34.40 44.45
C LEU A 259 -13.06 -34.30 45.62
N LYS A 260 -12.57 -35.44 46.10
CA LYS A 260 -11.48 -35.54 47.10
C LYS A 260 -10.13 -35.82 46.44
N ALA A 261 -9.05 -35.70 47.20
CA ALA A 261 -7.69 -35.95 46.73
C ALA A 261 -7.43 -37.42 46.31
N ASP A 262 -8.14 -38.37 46.91
CA ASP A 262 -8.12 -39.80 46.52
C ASP A 262 -8.94 -40.09 45.25
N GLY A 263 -9.62 -39.08 44.71
CA GLY A 263 -10.47 -39.19 43.55
C GLY A 263 -11.89 -39.69 43.84
N SER A 264 -12.31 -39.83 45.10
CA SER A 264 -13.70 -40.16 45.43
C SER A 264 -14.65 -38.97 45.22
N ILE A 265 -15.90 -39.26 44.84
CA ILE A 265 -16.89 -38.26 44.43
C ILE A 265 -18.17 -38.34 45.28
N LYS A 266 -18.70 -37.18 45.69
CA LYS A 266 -20.06 -37.05 46.26
C LYS A 266 -20.85 -36.01 45.49
N ALA A 267 -22.06 -36.37 45.08
CA ALA A 267 -22.98 -35.47 44.39
C ALA A 267 -24.21 -35.11 45.25
N TRP A 268 -24.77 -33.93 45.01
CA TRP A 268 -26.02 -33.46 45.62
C TRP A 268 -26.75 -32.46 44.70
N GLY A 269 -28.01 -32.16 45.00
CA GLY A 269 -28.88 -31.29 44.21
C GLY A 269 -29.91 -32.08 43.40
N SER A 270 -30.34 -31.54 42.25
CA SER A 270 -31.37 -32.16 41.43
C SER A 270 -30.95 -33.56 40.97
N SER A 271 -31.72 -34.60 41.34
CA SER A 271 -31.48 -35.98 40.92
C SER A 271 -31.48 -36.12 39.40
N GLY A 272 -32.39 -35.39 38.74
CA GLY A 272 -32.48 -35.30 37.29
C GLY A 272 -31.31 -34.59 36.61
N SER A 273 -30.39 -33.98 37.37
CA SER A 273 -29.21 -33.27 36.83
C SER A 273 -27.89 -33.82 37.37
N GLY A 274 -27.88 -35.05 37.88
CA GLY A 274 -26.67 -35.71 38.41
C GLY A 274 -26.39 -35.46 39.88
N GLY A 275 -27.36 -34.92 40.63
CA GLY A 275 -27.28 -34.76 42.10
C GLY A 275 -27.30 -36.09 42.87
N THR A 276 -27.56 -37.20 42.19
CA THR A 276 -27.51 -38.56 42.75
C THR A 276 -26.81 -39.50 41.77
N GLY A 277 -26.31 -40.64 42.25
CA GLY A 277 -25.73 -41.68 41.39
C GLY A 277 -24.25 -41.45 41.01
N ALA A 278 -23.53 -40.63 41.78
CA ALA A 278 -22.08 -40.53 41.67
C ALA A 278 -21.40 -41.91 41.90
N PRO A 279 -20.26 -42.18 41.25
CA PRO A 279 -19.54 -43.45 41.38
C PRO A 279 -19.11 -43.73 42.83
N SER A 280 -19.09 -45.01 43.20
CA SER A 280 -18.68 -45.47 44.53
C SER A 280 -17.18 -45.72 44.67
N ASP A 281 -16.47 -45.88 43.55
CA ASP A 281 -15.03 -46.06 43.48
C ASP A 281 -14.26 -44.72 43.44
N SER A 282 -12.93 -44.80 43.43
CA SER A 282 -12.01 -43.66 43.52
C SER A 282 -11.01 -43.63 42.35
N GLY A 283 -10.04 -42.71 42.41
CA GLY A 283 -9.02 -42.54 41.36
C GLY A 283 -9.44 -41.63 40.20
N TYR A 284 -10.58 -40.94 40.30
CA TYR A 284 -10.96 -39.90 39.34
C TYR A 284 -10.09 -38.66 39.51
N THR A 285 -9.60 -38.13 38.40
CA THR A 285 -8.71 -36.97 38.39
C THR A 285 -9.43 -35.69 37.98
N LYS A 286 -10.56 -35.81 37.25
CA LYS A 286 -11.34 -34.67 36.78
C LYS A 286 -12.79 -35.04 36.51
N ILE A 287 -13.70 -34.09 36.76
CA ILE A 287 -15.12 -34.19 36.39
C ILE A 287 -15.42 -33.14 35.32
N TYR A 288 -16.26 -33.53 34.37
CA TYR A 288 -16.83 -32.71 33.30
C TYR A 288 -18.35 -32.73 33.44
N SER A 289 -19.02 -31.73 32.88
CA SER A 289 -20.46 -31.56 33.04
C SER A 289 -21.16 -30.99 31.82
N THR A 290 -22.40 -31.42 31.66
CA THR A 290 -23.44 -30.77 30.83
C THR A 290 -24.42 -30.08 31.78
N ASP A 291 -25.53 -29.53 31.28
CA ASP A 291 -26.59 -29.00 32.16
C ASP A 291 -27.30 -30.10 32.97
N GLY A 292 -27.26 -31.37 32.51
CA GLY A 292 -28.03 -32.47 33.10
C GLY A 292 -27.23 -33.70 33.55
N ALA A 293 -25.94 -33.79 33.27
CA ALA A 293 -25.14 -34.97 33.56
C ALA A 293 -23.66 -34.62 33.81
N PHE A 294 -22.97 -35.51 34.53
CA PHE A 294 -21.55 -35.48 34.79
C PHE A 294 -20.82 -36.62 34.09
N ALA A 295 -19.54 -36.40 33.76
CA ALA A 295 -18.60 -37.40 33.28
C ALA A 295 -17.27 -37.26 34.04
N ALA A 296 -16.87 -38.28 34.79
CA ALA A 296 -15.60 -38.32 35.52
C ALA A 296 -14.55 -39.14 34.76
N LEU A 297 -13.33 -38.61 34.70
CA LEU A 297 -12.19 -39.17 33.98
C LEU A 297 -11.13 -39.65 34.98
N LYS A 298 -10.60 -40.86 34.77
CA LYS A 298 -9.45 -41.41 35.50
C LYS A 298 -8.13 -41.19 34.75
N ALA A 299 -7.01 -41.42 35.42
CA ALA A 299 -5.67 -41.24 34.85
C ALA A 299 -5.37 -42.19 33.67
N ASP A 300 -5.97 -43.38 33.65
CA ASP A 300 -5.88 -44.33 32.52
C ASP A 300 -6.75 -43.92 31.31
N GLY A 301 -7.52 -42.83 31.44
CA GLY A 301 -8.43 -42.35 30.43
C GLY A 301 -9.78 -43.08 30.38
N SER A 302 -10.13 -43.90 31.38
CA SER A 302 -11.48 -44.46 31.51
C SER A 302 -12.48 -43.40 32.01
N ILE A 303 -13.74 -43.52 31.58
CA ILE A 303 -14.79 -42.53 31.84
C ILE A 303 -15.97 -43.18 32.57
N THR A 304 -16.51 -42.51 33.58
CA THR A 304 -17.77 -42.88 34.24
C THR A 304 -18.74 -41.73 34.16
N VAL A 305 -20.01 -42.00 33.90
CA VAL A 305 -21.04 -40.97 33.65
C VAL A 305 -22.26 -41.20 34.52
N TRP A 306 -22.91 -40.12 34.97
CA TRP A 306 -24.16 -40.18 35.73
C TRP A 306 -25.00 -38.91 35.52
N GLY A 307 -26.31 -39.00 35.78
CA GLY A 307 -27.26 -37.91 35.58
C GLY A 307 -28.45 -38.28 34.69
N ALA A 308 -29.08 -37.27 34.08
CA ALA A 308 -30.39 -37.39 33.41
C ALA A 308 -30.48 -38.48 32.33
N SER A 309 -31.59 -39.22 32.33
CA SER A 309 -31.95 -40.19 31.28
C SER A 309 -32.33 -39.54 29.94
N TYR A 310 -32.94 -38.35 29.96
CA TYR A 310 -33.28 -37.59 28.73
C TYR A 310 -32.06 -36.96 28.06
N ALA A 311 -30.99 -36.68 28.80
CA ALA A 311 -29.70 -36.35 28.22
C ALA A 311 -29.04 -37.58 27.55
N ARG A 312 -29.62 -38.80 27.68
CA ARG A 312 -29.09 -40.10 27.22
C ARG A 312 -27.60 -40.31 27.51
N GLY A 313 -27.06 -39.57 28.49
CA GLY A 313 -25.65 -39.50 28.83
C GLY A 313 -25.22 -40.55 29.85
N THR A 314 -26.02 -41.58 30.05
CA THR A 314 -25.82 -42.61 31.09
C THR A 314 -25.00 -43.80 30.61
N SER A 315 -24.73 -43.92 29.31
CA SER A 315 -23.85 -44.96 28.77
C SER A 315 -22.45 -44.37 28.58
N ALA A 316 -21.56 -44.63 29.52
CA ALA A 316 -20.16 -44.26 29.38
C ALA A 316 -19.59 -44.91 28.10
N PRO A 317 -18.72 -44.22 27.35
CA PRO A 317 -18.00 -44.88 26.27
C PRO A 317 -17.17 -46.02 26.84
N SER A 318 -17.13 -47.15 26.12
CA SER A 318 -16.29 -48.29 26.52
C SER A 318 -14.81 -48.03 26.21
N GLY A 319 -13.93 -48.57 27.05
CA GLY A 319 -12.48 -48.49 26.88
C GLY A 319 -11.81 -47.36 27.66
N SER A 320 -10.52 -47.16 27.37
CA SER A 320 -9.62 -46.21 28.06
C SER A 320 -8.81 -45.39 27.03
N GLY A 321 -7.88 -44.56 27.52
CA GLY A 321 -7.01 -43.73 26.68
C GLY A 321 -7.64 -42.41 26.19
N TYR A 322 -8.80 -42.03 26.71
CA TYR A 322 -9.34 -40.69 26.49
C TYR A 322 -8.52 -39.66 27.26
N THR A 323 -8.14 -38.57 26.59
CA THR A 323 -7.29 -37.53 27.17
C THR A 323 -8.07 -36.28 27.58
N LYS A 324 -9.24 -36.06 26.95
CA LYS A 324 -10.09 -34.90 27.24
C LYS A 324 -11.55 -35.15 26.86
N ILE A 325 -12.46 -34.59 27.64
CA ILE A 325 -13.91 -34.56 27.38
C ILE A 325 -14.32 -33.11 27.09
N TYR A 326 -15.25 -32.94 26.16
CA TYR A 326 -15.91 -31.70 25.77
C TYR A 326 -17.42 -31.88 25.89
N SER A 327 -18.17 -30.79 26.06
CA SER A 327 -19.60 -30.85 26.37
C SER A 327 -20.39 -29.76 25.66
N THR A 328 -21.56 -30.12 25.13
CA THR A 328 -22.65 -29.18 24.82
C THR A 328 -23.63 -29.12 25.99
N LYS A 329 -24.81 -28.50 25.81
CA LYS A 329 -25.83 -28.45 26.87
C LYS A 329 -26.25 -29.82 27.39
N TYR A 330 -26.33 -30.84 26.53
CA TYR A 330 -26.84 -32.18 26.89
C TYR A 330 -26.09 -33.35 26.24
N ALA A 331 -24.89 -33.12 25.68
CA ALA A 331 -24.06 -34.19 25.11
C ALA A 331 -22.59 -34.01 25.43
N PHE A 332 -21.85 -35.10 25.32
CA PHE A 332 -20.40 -35.15 25.52
C PHE A 332 -19.70 -35.65 24.27
N ALA A 333 -18.45 -35.23 24.09
CA ALA A 333 -17.51 -35.78 23.12
C ALA A 333 -16.13 -35.94 23.77
N ALA A 334 -15.53 -37.12 23.69
CA ALA A 334 -14.20 -37.40 24.20
C ALA A 334 -13.20 -37.63 23.06
N LEU A 335 -11.99 -37.13 23.26
CA LEU A 335 -10.86 -37.20 22.34
C LEU A 335 -9.79 -38.13 22.91
N LYS A 336 -9.25 -39.03 22.07
CA LYS A 336 -8.06 -39.84 22.39
C LYS A 336 -6.79 -39.21 21.83
N ALA A 337 -5.63 -39.70 22.27
CA ALA A 337 -4.32 -39.19 21.83
C ALA A 337 -4.06 -39.38 20.32
N ASP A 338 -4.64 -40.40 19.70
CA ASP A 338 -4.59 -40.63 18.24
C ASP A 338 -5.52 -39.69 17.45
N GLY A 339 -6.32 -38.88 18.14
CA GLY A 339 -7.28 -37.97 17.55
C GLY A 339 -8.61 -38.62 17.14
N THR A 340 -8.92 -39.82 17.63
CA THR A 340 -10.26 -40.41 17.48
C THR A 340 -11.26 -39.77 18.46
N ILE A 341 -12.51 -39.64 18.02
CA ILE A 341 -13.58 -38.97 18.78
C ILE A 341 -14.71 -39.97 19.08
N THR A 342 -15.18 -39.98 20.32
CA THR A 342 -16.41 -40.68 20.71
C THR A 342 -17.38 -39.68 21.31
N ALA A 343 -18.61 -39.62 20.79
CA ALA A 343 -19.67 -38.80 21.35
C ALA A 343 -20.80 -39.65 21.92
N TRP A 344 -21.42 -39.15 22.99
CA TRP A 344 -22.57 -39.78 23.65
C TRP A 344 -23.47 -38.72 24.27
N GLY A 345 -24.71 -39.10 24.60
CA GLY A 345 -25.72 -38.20 25.14
C GLY A 345 -26.86 -37.91 24.16
N HIS A 346 -27.47 -36.72 24.25
CA HIS A 346 -28.65 -36.39 23.45
C HIS A 346 -28.27 -36.21 21.98
N SER A 347 -28.88 -36.99 21.08
CA SER A 347 -28.55 -37.02 19.65
C SER A 347 -28.60 -35.65 18.98
N LEU A 348 -29.69 -34.90 19.19
CA LEU A 348 -29.84 -33.53 18.66
C LEU A 348 -28.77 -32.55 19.16
N TYR A 349 -28.07 -32.83 20.27
CA TYR A 349 -27.07 -31.94 20.87
C TYR A 349 -25.64 -32.39 20.55
N GLY A 350 -25.48 -33.31 19.60
CA GLY A 350 -24.17 -33.85 19.21
C GLY A 350 -23.77 -35.11 19.97
N GLY A 351 -24.70 -35.75 20.70
CA GLY A 351 -24.43 -37.03 21.39
C GLY A 351 -24.33 -38.23 20.45
N THR A 352 -24.56 -38.03 19.15
CA THR A 352 -24.38 -39.02 18.08
C THR A 352 -23.80 -38.34 16.85
N GLY A 353 -23.20 -39.10 15.93
CA GLY A 353 -22.69 -38.56 14.66
C GLY A 353 -21.30 -37.92 14.77
N ALA A 354 -20.52 -38.28 15.79
CA ALA A 354 -19.10 -37.94 15.82
C ALA A 354 -18.40 -38.44 14.55
N PRO A 355 -17.43 -37.69 14.02
CA PRO A 355 -16.76 -38.06 12.78
C PRO A 355 -15.96 -39.35 12.92
N ALA A 356 -15.97 -40.15 11.85
CA ALA A 356 -15.12 -41.33 11.74
C ALA A 356 -13.65 -40.94 11.46
N GLY A 357 -12.72 -41.78 11.91
CA GLY A 357 -11.27 -41.62 11.68
C GLY A 357 -10.53 -40.94 12.83
N SER A 358 -9.24 -40.67 12.58
CA SER A 358 -8.27 -40.16 13.55
C SER A 358 -7.67 -38.82 13.09
N GLY A 359 -6.75 -38.26 13.87
CA GLY A 359 -6.02 -37.02 13.52
C GLY A 359 -6.73 -35.72 13.86
N TYR A 360 -7.87 -35.78 14.58
CA TYR A 360 -8.45 -34.59 15.19
C TYR A 360 -7.59 -34.14 16.38
N THR A 361 -7.26 -32.87 16.42
CA THR A 361 -6.41 -32.30 17.49
C THR A 361 -7.26 -31.63 18.56
N LYS A 362 -8.49 -31.23 18.23
CA LYS A 362 -9.33 -30.44 19.13
C LYS A 362 -10.81 -30.48 18.76
N ILE A 363 -11.67 -30.34 19.77
CA ILE A 363 -13.13 -30.21 19.65
C ILE A 363 -13.54 -28.86 20.24
N TYR A 364 -14.51 -28.22 19.60
CA TYR A 364 -15.14 -26.97 20.00
C TYR A 364 -16.65 -27.21 20.08
N SER A 365 -17.36 -26.41 20.88
CA SER A 365 -18.80 -26.59 21.09
C SER A 365 -19.56 -25.27 21.08
N THR A 366 -20.73 -25.26 20.46
CA THR A 366 -21.82 -24.34 20.82
C THR A 366 -22.65 -24.97 21.93
N LYS A 367 -23.76 -24.34 22.32
CA LYS A 367 -24.72 -24.93 23.27
C LYS A 367 -25.36 -26.21 22.72
N TYR A 368 -25.37 -26.43 21.40
CA TYR A 368 -26.14 -27.49 20.75
C TYR A 368 -25.36 -28.34 19.72
N ALA A 369 -24.13 -27.98 19.38
CA ALA A 369 -23.36 -28.66 18.36
C ALA A 369 -21.86 -28.68 18.69
N PHE A 370 -21.15 -29.59 18.03
CA PHE A 370 -19.70 -29.70 18.10
C PHE A 370 -19.06 -29.42 16.74
N ALA A 371 -17.81 -28.96 16.77
CA ALA A 371 -16.92 -28.85 15.61
C ALA A 371 -15.52 -29.37 15.99
N ALA A 372 -14.95 -30.27 15.21
CA ALA A 372 -13.62 -30.81 15.42
C ALA A 372 -12.65 -30.35 14.33
N LEU A 373 -11.43 -30.00 14.75
CA LEU A 373 -10.35 -29.51 13.90
C LEU A 373 -9.25 -30.57 13.78
N LYS A 374 -8.78 -30.82 12.56
CA LYS A 374 -7.61 -31.67 12.30
C LYS A 374 -6.32 -30.85 12.19
N ALA A 375 -5.17 -31.53 12.24
CA ALA A 375 -3.86 -30.89 12.10
C ALA A 375 -3.64 -30.22 10.74
N ASP A 376 -4.27 -30.73 9.67
CA ASP A 376 -4.25 -30.12 8.33
C ASP A 376 -5.18 -28.89 8.21
N GLY A 377 -5.94 -28.58 9.27
CA GLY A 377 -6.88 -27.48 9.32
C GLY A 377 -8.23 -27.76 8.67
N THR A 378 -8.59 -29.01 8.41
CA THR A 378 -9.95 -29.40 8.02
C THR A 378 -10.88 -29.43 9.23
N ILE A 379 -12.16 -29.09 9.02
CA ILE A 379 -13.17 -28.97 10.07
C ILE A 379 -14.32 -29.94 9.79
N THR A 380 -14.78 -30.64 10.83
CA THR A 380 -16.01 -31.44 10.78
C THR A 380 -16.94 -31.03 11.90
N ALA A 381 -18.21 -30.76 11.59
CA ALA A 381 -19.22 -30.41 12.59
C ALA A 381 -20.35 -31.43 12.65
N TRP A 382 -20.94 -31.59 13.84
CA TRP A 382 -22.08 -32.47 14.08
C TRP A 382 -22.96 -31.95 15.22
N GLY A 383 -24.20 -32.45 15.32
CA GLY A 383 -25.20 -32.02 16.30
C GLY A 383 -26.33 -31.23 15.64
N HIS A 384 -26.91 -30.26 16.35
CA HIS A 384 -28.10 -29.57 15.85
C HIS A 384 -27.80 -28.72 14.61
N SER A 385 -28.46 -29.01 13.49
CA SER A 385 -28.20 -28.35 12.20
C SER A 385 -28.30 -26.82 12.25
N ARG A 386 -29.35 -26.29 12.90
CA ARG A 386 -29.57 -24.83 13.06
C ARG A 386 -28.51 -24.10 13.91
N TYR A 387 -27.68 -24.83 14.66
CA TYR A 387 -26.76 -24.24 15.64
C TYR A 387 -25.30 -24.63 15.39
N GLY A 388 -24.97 -24.87 14.13
CA GLY A 388 -23.61 -25.15 13.68
C GLY A 388 -23.27 -26.63 13.60
N GLY A 389 -24.23 -27.54 13.82
CA GLY A 389 -24.04 -28.99 13.68
C GLY A 389 -23.91 -29.46 12.22
N THR A 390 -24.17 -28.57 11.27
CA THR A 390 -23.97 -28.77 9.83
C THR A 390 -23.41 -27.49 9.20
N GLY A 391 -22.86 -27.57 8.00
CA GLY A 391 -22.39 -26.38 7.27
C GLY A 391 -21.00 -25.88 7.68
N ALA A 392 -20.18 -26.75 8.28
CA ALA A 392 -18.76 -26.46 8.47
C ALA A 392 -18.09 -26.12 7.13
N PRO A 393 -17.13 -25.18 7.10
CA PRO A 393 -16.50 -24.75 5.87
C PRO A 393 -15.73 -25.89 5.18
N ALA A 394 -15.80 -25.91 3.85
CA ALA A 394 -15.00 -26.81 3.03
C ALA A 394 -13.54 -26.32 2.93
N GLY A 395 -12.61 -27.26 2.76
CA GLY A 395 -11.18 -26.99 2.59
C GLY A 395 -10.36 -27.13 3.88
N SER A 396 -9.08 -26.82 3.77
CA SER A 396 -8.06 -26.97 4.81
C SER A 396 -7.42 -25.62 5.19
N GLY A 397 -6.45 -25.65 6.12
CA GLY A 397 -5.70 -24.46 6.54
C GLY A 397 -6.38 -23.59 7.61
N TYR A 398 -7.51 -24.03 8.18
CA TYR A 398 -8.05 -23.41 9.38
C TYR A 398 -7.16 -23.73 10.58
N THR A 399 -6.86 -22.72 11.40
CA THR A 399 -5.95 -22.84 12.54
C THR A 399 -6.70 -22.81 13.87
N LYS A 400 -7.91 -22.23 13.90
CA LYS A 400 -8.70 -22.08 15.13
C LYS A 400 -10.19 -21.92 14.85
N ILE A 401 -11.02 -22.35 15.80
CA ILE A 401 -12.47 -22.16 15.81
C ILE A 401 -12.87 -21.41 17.08
N TYR A 402 -13.88 -20.56 16.98
CA TYR A 402 -14.55 -19.91 18.10
C TYR A 402 -16.05 -20.16 18.02
N SER A 403 -16.76 -20.04 19.14
CA SER A 403 -18.21 -20.31 19.20
C SER A 403 -18.95 -19.31 20.08
N THR A 404 -20.17 -18.93 19.66
CA THR A 404 -21.22 -18.43 20.57
C THR A 404 -22.02 -19.60 21.12
N MET A 405 -23.11 -19.31 21.85
CA MET A 405 -24.10 -20.33 22.18
C MET A 405 -24.72 -21.00 20.94
N PHE A 406 -24.74 -20.35 19.77
CA PHE A 406 -25.55 -20.78 18.62
C PHE A 406 -24.81 -20.84 17.27
N ALA A 407 -23.56 -20.40 17.19
CA ALA A 407 -22.79 -20.35 15.94
C ALA A 407 -21.29 -20.56 16.17
N PHE A 408 -20.58 -20.92 15.11
CA PHE A 408 -19.13 -21.05 15.07
C PHE A 408 -18.50 -20.04 14.09
N ALA A 409 -17.22 -19.73 14.31
CA ALA A 409 -16.38 -18.97 13.38
C ALA A 409 -14.97 -19.59 13.32
N ALA A 410 -14.52 -19.98 12.12
CA ALA A 410 -13.21 -20.56 11.87
C ALA A 410 -12.27 -19.57 11.18
N PHE A 411 -10.98 -19.66 11.51
CA PHE A 411 -9.96 -18.71 11.12
C PHE A 411 -8.82 -19.38 10.38
N LYS A 412 -8.38 -18.80 9.27
CA LYS A 412 -7.14 -19.17 8.56
C LYS A 412 -5.99 -18.23 8.97
N ALA A 413 -4.76 -18.68 8.69
CA ALA A 413 -3.55 -17.90 8.96
C ALA A 413 -3.47 -16.61 8.12
N ASP A 414 -4.09 -16.60 6.94
CA ASP A 414 -4.20 -15.44 6.05
C ASP A 414 -5.23 -14.38 6.52
N GLY A 415 -5.91 -14.62 7.65
CA GLY A 415 -6.92 -13.72 8.18
C GLY A 415 -8.35 -14.01 7.72
N THR A 416 -8.56 -14.97 6.81
CA THR A 416 -9.90 -15.38 6.36
C THR A 416 -10.73 -15.92 7.52
N ILE A 417 -11.98 -15.47 7.63
CA ILE A 417 -12.94 -15.91 8.63
C ILE A 417 -14.14 -16.53 7.93
N THR A 418 -14.56 -17.71 8.38
CA THR A 418 -15.80 -18.33 7.92
C THR A 418 -16.68 -18.67 9.11
N ALA A 419 -17.91 -18.15 9.14
CA ALA A 419 -18.88 -18.43 10.19
C ALA A 419 -20.02 -19.33 9.70
N TRP A 420 -20.56 -20.15 10.59
CA TRP A 420 -21.72 -21.01 10.30
C TRP A 420 -22.54 -21.27 11.58
N GLY A 421 -23.84 -21.55 11.44
CA GLY A 421 -24.76 -21.70 12.56
C GLY A 421 -26.06 -20.95 12.34
N THR A 422 -26.71 -20.48 13.42
CA THR A 422 -28.02 -19.81 13.33
C THR A 422 -27.99 -18.55 12.47
N SER A 423 -29.06 -18.31 11.71
CA SER A 423 -29.22 -17.19 10.78
C SER A 423 -29.27 -15.81 11.43
N SER A 424 -29.31 -15.71 12.76
CA SER A 424 -29.09 -14.43 13.48
C SER A 424 -27.62 -14.09 13.73
N ALA A 425 -26.70 -15.03 13.44
CA ALA A 425 -25.27 -14.78 13.33
C ALA A 425 -24.84 -14.48 11.88
N GLU A 426 -25.80 -14.38 10.94
CA GLU A 426 -25.56 -13.87 9.59
C GLU A 426 -25.44 -12.34 9.59
N GLY A 427 -24.38 -11.84 10.24
CA GLY A 427 -23.66 -10.69 9.69
C GLY A 427 -22.73 -11.18 8.58
N THR A 428 -23.25 -11.89 7.58
CA THR A 428 -22.45 -12.56 6.54
C THR A 428 -21.83 -11.60 5.53
N THR A 429 -22.23 -10.33 5.54
CA THR A 429 -21.44 -9.29 4.89
C THR A 429 -20.57 -8.64 5.95
N LEU A 430 -19.31 -9.06 6.02
CA LEU A 430 -18.27 -8.22 6.60
C LEU A 430 -18.38 -6.82 5.96
N ALA A 431 -18.14 -5.75 6.71
CA ALA A 431 -17.94 -4.44 6.09
C ALA A 431 -16.82 -4.59 5.03
N PRO A 432 -16.90 -3.91 3.87
CA PRO A 432 -15.76 -3.82 2.97
C PRO A 432 -14.52 -3.37 3.76
N ASN A 433 -13.34 -3.78 3.33
CA ASN A 433 -12.08 -3.32 3.94
C ASN A 433 -11.11 -2.99 2.82
N LEU A 434 -11.19 -1.74 2.36
CA LEU A 434 -10.34 -1.22 1.31
C LEU A 434 -8.97 -0.86 1.88
N ALA A 435 -7.92 -1.42 1.28
CA ALA A 435 -6.55 -0.99 1.52
C ALA A 435 -5.89 -0.56 0.20
N ASN A 436 -5.09 0.49 0.29
CA ASN A 436 -4.30 1.05 -0.80
C ASN A 436 -3.30 0.00 -1.31
N ALA A 437 -3.31 -0.27 -2.61
CA ALA A 437 -2.22 -1.02 -3.24
C ALA A 437 -0.91 -0.19 -3.22
N ALA A 438 0.25 -0.85 -3.36
CA ALA A 438 1.52 -0.14 -3.47
C ALA A 438 1.54 0.75 -4.73
N GLY A 439 1.80 2.05 -4.57
CA GLY A 439 1.88 3.01 -5.69
C GLY A 439 0.54 3.56 -6.16
N VAL A 440 -0.48 3.66 -5.28
CA VAL A 440 -1.77 4.29 -5.62
C VAL A 440 -1.66 5.76 -6.00
N ASN A 441 -0.74 6.50 -5.39
CA ASN A 441 -0.51 7.90 -5.73
C ASN A 441 0.08 7.98 -7.13
N GLN A 442 -0.54 8.77 -8.00
CA GLN A 442 -0.19 8.77 -9.41
C GLN A 442 -0.11 10.19 -9.98
N LEU A 443 0.97 10.42 -10.71
CA LEU A 443 1.09 11.50 -11.67
C LEU A 443 0.56 11.02 -13.03
N ALA A 444 -0.42 11.73 -13.59
CA ALA A 444 -1.10 11.40 -14.82
C ALA A 444 -0.94 12.52 -15.86
N ILE A 445 -1.10 12.17 -17.13
CA ILE A 445 -0.93 13.08 -18.28
C ILE A 445 -2.25 13.17 -19.04
N ILE A 446 -2.71 14.39 -19.35
CA ILE A 446 -3.91 14.63 -20.16
C ILE A 446 -3.80 13.90 -21.50
N GLY A 447 -4.88 13.21 -21.88
CA GLY A 447 -4.95 12.46 -23.12
C GLY A 447 -4.23 11.10 -23.09
N SER A 448 -3.57 10.74 -21.99
CA SER A 448 -2.97 9.41 -21.79
C SER A 448 -3.73 8.61 -20.73
N ALA A 449 -4.03 7.34 -21.03
CA ALA A 449 -4.72 6.47 -20.08
C ALA A 449 -3.87 6.29 -18.80
N ILE A 450 -4.51 6.41 -17.63
CA ILE A 450 -3.83 6.15 -16.36
C ILE A 450 -3.58 4.65 -16.18
N LYS A 451 -2.58 4.31 -15.38
CA LYS A 451 -2.50 2.96 -14.83
C LYS A 451 -3.68 2.77 -13.88
N ASN A 452 -4.45 1.70 -14.06
CA ASN A 452 -5.61 1.42 -13.20
C ASN A 452 -5.22 1.47 -11.72
N ILE A 453 -5.90 2.31 -10.96
CA ILE A 453 -5.73 2.42 -9.51
C ILE A 453 -6.69 1.42 -8.90
N THR A 454 -6.13 0.34 -8.38
CA THR A 454 -6.90 -0.74 -7.76
C THR A 454 -6.75 -0.71 -6.25
N PHE A 455 -7.81 -1.12 -5.57
CA PHE A 455 -7.82 -1.26 -4.12
C PHE A 455 -7.98 -2.74 -3.77
N SER A 456 -7.31 -3.17 -2.71
CA SER A 456 -7.50 -4.52 -2.19
C SER A 456 -8.66 -4.51 -1.21
N ASN A 457 -9.67 -5.34 -1.45
CA ASN A 457 -10.76 -5.57 -0.50
C ASN A 457 -10.51 -6.86 0.28
N SER A 458 -10.23 -6.72 1.58
CA SER A 458 -10.07 -7.86 2.50
C SER A 458 -11.30 -8.05 3.41
N GLY A 459 -12.35 -7.26 3.20
CA GLY A 459 -13.60 -7.30 3.94
C GLY A 459 -14.69 -8.07 3.20
N GLY A 460 -15.95 -7.71 3.43
CA GLY A 460 -17.07 -8.35 2.72
C GLY A 460 -17.30 -7.76 1.33
N ALA A 461 -18.21 -8.38 0.59
CA ALA A 461 -18.50 -8.02 -0.79
C ALA A 461 -18.91 -6.54 -0.94
N ILE A 462 -18.38 -5.89 -1.97
CA ILE A 462 -18.70 -4.51 -2.32
C ILE A 462 -19.96 -4.54 -3.19
N ALA A 463 -20.93 -3.69 -2.86
CA ALA A 463 -22.14 -3.47 -3.65
C ALA A 463 -22.06 -2.18 -4.48
N SER A 464 -21.40 -1.15 -3.95
CA SER A 464 -21.17 0.12 -4.65
C SER A 464 -19.88 0.79 -4.19
N CYS A 465 -19.27 1.57 -5.09
CA CYS A 465 -18.13 2.44 -4.80
C CYS A 465 -18.47 3.88 -5.18
N ALA A 466 -18.02 4.83 -4.36
CA ALA A 466 -18.09 6.26 -4.63
C ALA A 466 -16.72 6.91 -4.41
N VAL A 467 -16.51 8.09 -5.00
CA VAL A 467 -15.27 8.86 -4.86
C VAL A 467 -15.58 10.34 -4.66
N ALA A 468 -14.86 10.98 -3.74
CA ALA A 468 -15.00 12.41 -3.43
C ALA A 468 -13.62 13.06 -3.19
N PRO A 469 -13.36 14.27 -3.75
CA PRO A 469 -14.22 15.05 -4.64
C PRO A 469 -14.42 14.37 -6.00
N ALA A 470 -15.27 14.94 -6.87
CA ALA A 470 -15.55 14.36 -8.19
C ALA A 470 -14.26 14.20 -9.01
N LEU A 471 -14.12 13.03 -9.65
CA LEU A 471 -12.96 12.74 -10.49
C LEU A 471 -12.86 13.74 -11.66
N PRO A 472 -11.64 14.08 -12.09
CA PRO A 472 -11.40 14.87 -13.30
C PRO A 472 -12.08 14.25 -14.52
N THR A 473 -12.56 15.09 -15.43
CA THR A 473 -13.25 14.64 -16.64
C THR A 473 -12.40 13.60 -17.39
N GLY A 474 -13.02 12.50 -17.82
CA GLY A 474 -12.34 11.40 -18.52
C GLY A 474 -11.82 10.27 -17.61
N LEU A 475 -11.85 10.45 -16.28
CA LEU A 475 -11.67 9.37 -15.31
C LEU A 475 -13.01 8.90 -14.74
N SER A 476 -13.10 7.62 -14.42
CA SER A 476 -14.27 7.02 -13.78
C SER A 476 -13.88 5.99 -12.73
N ILE A 477 -14.80 5.72 -11.80
CA ILE A 477 -14.68 4.64 -10.82
C ILE A 477 -15.66 3.53 -11.18
N ASP A 478 -15.18 2.30 -11.21
CA ASP A 478 -16.02 1.11 -11.32
C ASP A 478 -16.75 0.85 -9.99
N SER A 479 -18.08 0.79 -10.03
CA SER A 479 -18.91 0.69 -8.84
C SER A 479 -18.83 -0.65 -8.11
N ALA A 480 -18.33 -1.72 -8.75
CA ALA A 480 -18.22 -3.05 -8.14
C ALA A 480 -16.81 -3.33 -7.60
N THR A 481 -15.78 -2.81 -8.26
CA THR A 481 -14.37 -3.11 -7.96
C THR A 481 -13.62 -1.96 -7.30
N CYS A 482 -14.23 -0.77 -7.24
CA CYS A 482 -13.61 0.49 -6.82
C CYS A 482 -12.40 0.91 -7.67
N THR A 483 -12.20 0.30 -8.85
CA THR A 483 -11.05 0.62 -9.71
C THR A 483 -11.25 2.00 -10.35
N ILE A 484 -10.28 2.89 -10.22
CA ILE A 484 -10.25 4.15 -10.95
C ILE A 484 -9.45 3.95 -12.24
N SER A 485 -10.03 4.31 -13.37
CA SER A 485 -9.42 4.15 -14.70
C SER A 485 -9.92 5.23 -15.67
N GLY A 486 -9.31 5.30 -16.86
CA GLY A 486 -9.70 6.20 -17.94
C GLY A 486 -8.56 7.07 -18.44
N THR A 487 -8.93 8.06 -19.24
CA THR A 487 -8.01 9.02 -19.86
C THR A 487 -8.45 10.42 -19.45
N PRO A 488 -7.71 11.11 -18.57
CA PRO A 488 -8.11 12.42 -18.09
C PRO A 488 -8.05 13.43 -19.23
N THR A 489 -9.06 14.30 -19.29
CA THR A 489 -9.17 15.41 -20.27
C THR A 489 -9.15 16.77 -19.59
N GLU A 490 -8.95 16.81 -18.27
CA GLU A 490 -9.01 18.00 -17.44
C GLU A 490 -7.81 18.05 -16.48
N LEU A 491 -7.22 19.23 -16.31
CA LEU A 491 -6.08 19.43 -15.41
C LEU A 491 -6.52 19.36 -13.95
N ARG A 492 -5.65 18.82 -13.09
CA ARG A 492 -5.91 18.77 -11.66
C ARG A 492 -4.59 18.85 -10.90
N ALA A 493 -4.44 19.88 -10.07
CA ALA A 493 -3.35 19.93 -9.09
C ALA A 493 -3.45 18.72 -8.13
N SER A 494 -2.34 18.32 -7.51
CA SER A 494 -2.31 17.21 -6.56
C SER A 494 -3.46 17.30 -5.56
N THR A 495 -4.43 16.39 -5.70
CA THR A 495 -5.67 16.37 -4.91
C THR A 495 -5.84 15.01 -4.26
N LEU A 496 -6.15 15.00 -2.96
CA LEU A 496 -6.45 13.78 -2.21
C LEU A 496 -7.92 13.39 -2.44
N TYR A 497 -8.13 12.23 -3.06
CA TYR A 497 -9.44 11.63 -3.28
C TYR A 497 -9.73 10.58 -2.22
N THR A 498 -10.95 10.56 -1.69
CA THR A 498 -11.46 9.51 -0.80
C THR A 498 -12.39 8.59 -1.58
N VAL A 499 -12.05 7.31 -1.65
CA VAL A 499 -12.86 6.24 -2.23
C VAL A 499 -13.60 5.53 -1.11
N THR A 500 -14.93 5.44 -1.25
CA THR A 500 -15.82 4.79 -0.29
C THR A 500 -16.44 3.56 -0.93
N ALA A 501 -16.11 2.36 -0.44
CA ALA A 501 -16.83 1.12 -0.78
C ALA A 501 -17.98 0.93 0.20
N THR A 502 -19.15 0.52 -0.30
CA THR A 502 -20.34 0.21 0.51
C THR A 502 -20.87 -1.17 0.12
N ASN A 503 -21.28 -1.97 1.09
CA ASN A 503 -21.94 -3.27 0.83
C ASN A 503 -23.47 -3.15 0.74
N THR A 504 -24.15 -4.26 0.44
CA THR A 504 -25.61 -4.29 0.21
C THR A 504 -26.44 -3.91 1.44
N ILE A 505 -25.84 -3.92 2.63
CA ILE A 505 -26.49 -3.57 3.90
C ILE A 505 -26.04 -2.20 4.44
N GLY A 506 -25.29 -1.42 3.64
CA GLY A 506 -24.94 -0.03 3.96
C GLY A 506 -23.67 0.17 4.81
N GLN A 507 -22.89 -0.87 5.09
CA GLN A 507 -21.60 -0.72 5.77
C GLN A 507 -20.53 -0.25 4.78
N SER A 508 -19.67 0.68 5.20
CA SER A 508 -18.67 1.29 4.33
C SER A 508 -17.23 1.21 4.86
N ALA A 509 -16.27 1.25 3.92
CA ALA A 509 -14.86 1.50 4.21
C ALA A 509 -14.30 2.54 3.25
N ILE A 510 -13.25 3.23 3.70
CA ILE A 510 -12.60 4.30 2.95
C ILE A 510 -11.15 3.97 2.66
N ALA A 511 -10.68 4.38 1.48
CA ALA A 511 -9.28 4.45 1.11
C ALA A 511 -9.02 5.81 0.46
N THR A 512 -7.78 6.26 0.48
CA THR A 512 -7.41 7.56 -0.11
C THR A 512 -6.41 7.42 -1.24
N VAL A 513 -6.40 8.35 -2.20
CA VAL A 513 -5.42 8.38 -3.28
C VAL A 513 -5.12 9.81 -3.69
N ASP A 514 -3.83 10.15 -3.84
CA ASP A 514 -3.42 11.42 -4.43
C ASP A 514 -3.30 11.31 -5.94
N LEU A 515 -4.00 12.19 -6.66
CA LEU A 515 -3.92 12.30 -8.12
C LEU A 515 -3.51 13.71 -8.52
N GLU A 516 -2.50 13.79 -9.38
CA GLU A 516 -2.09 15.00 -10.08
C GLU A 516 -2.14 14.75 -11.58
N ILE A 517 -2.81 15.63 -12.34
CA ILE A 517 -2.95 15.54 -13.80
C ILE A 517 -2.27 16.75 -14.44
N LEU A 518 -1.26 16.47 -15.26
CA LEU A 518 -0.47 17.43 -16.01
C LEU A 518 -0.71 17.32 -17.53
N LEU A 519 -0.23 18.28 -18.32
CA LEU A 519 -0.22 18.18 -19.79
C LEU A 519 0.93 17.27 -20.27
N ALA A 520 0.74 16.60 -21.41
CA ALA A 520 1.83 15.93 -22.11
C ALA A 520 2.80 17.01 -22.62
N ASP A 521 4.10 16.84 -22.36
CA ASP A 521 5.17 17.79 -22.71
C ASP A 521 4.99 19.19 -22.09
N SER A 522 5.20 19.26 -20.78
CA SER A 522 5.03 20.48 -19.97
C SER A 522 6.10 21.55 -20.17
N VAL A 523 6.90 21.51 -21.24
CA VAL A 523 7.93 22.53 -21.52
C VAL A 523 8.03 22.78 -23.03
N PRO A 524 8.13 24.04 -23.47
CA PRO A 524 8.50 24.34 -24.85
C PRO A 524 9.86 23.70 -25.17
N ALA A 525 9.86 22.67 -26.03
CA ALA A 525 11.12 22.08 -26.49
C ALA A 525 11.77 22.97 -27.56
N THR A 526 13.08 22.75 -27.79
CA THR A 526 13.81 23.31 -28.94
C THR A 526 13.79 24.84 -29.06
N LEU A 527 13.93 25.59 -27.96
CA LEU A 527 14.11 27.04 -28.03
C LEU A 527 15.38 27.37 -28.83
N THR A 528 15.22 28.06 -29.96
CA THR A 528 16.34 28.54 -30.79
C THR A 528 16.27 30.04 -30.96
N ALA A 529 17.43 30.67 -31.17
CA ALA A 529 17.56 32.07 -31.54
C ALA A 529 18.30 32.15 -32.87
N VAL A 530 17.59 32.56 -33.93
CA VAL A 530 18.11 32.57 -35.31
C VAL A 530 18.02 33.98 -35.87
N ALA A 531 19.05 34.45 -36.58
CA ALA A 531 18.99 35.74 -37.24
C ALA A 531 17.98 35.80 -38.37
N THR A 532 17.26 36.92 -38.48
CA THR A 532 16.33 37.16 -39.58
C THR A 532 17.02 37.69 -40.84
N GLY A 533 18.27 38.13 -40.71
CA GLY A 533 19.03 38.82 -41.76
C GLY A 533 18.89 40.34 -41.74
N ALA A 534 17.97 40.88 -40.92
CA ALA A 534 17.95 42.30 -40.58
C ALA A 534 18.96 42.61 -39.46
N PRO A 535 19.57 43.81 -39.44
CA PRO A 535 20.56 44.17 -38.43
C PRO A 535 20.00 44.07 -37.01
N ASN A 536 20.71 43.32 -36.15
CA ASN A 536 20.37 43.12 -34.74
C ASN A 536 18.99 42.49 -34.51
N GLU A 537 18.48 41.71 -35.45
CA GLU A 537 17.15 41.09 -35.35
C GLU A 537 17.25 39.56 -35.32
N ILE A 538 16.57 38.96 -34.36
CA ILE A 538 16.47 37.51 -34.20
C ILE A 538 15.01 37.07 -34.21
N THR A 539 14.76 35.85 -34.67
CA THR A 539 13.55 35.11 -34.39
C THR A 539 13.86 34.06 -33.34
N LEU A 540 13.16 34.14 -32.21
CA LEU A 540 13.06 33.03 -31.27
C LEU A 540 11.97 32.07 -31.78
N SER A 541 12.23 30.76 -31.74
CA SER A 541 11.24 29.75 -32.08
C SER A 541 11.35 28.52 -31.17
N TRP A 542 10.22 27.85 -30.94
CA TRP A 542 10.12 26.67 -30.07
C TRP A 542 9.05 25.71 -30.59
N ALA A 543 9.10 24.46 -30.13
CA ALA A 543 8.10 23.47 -30.47
C ALA A 543 6.74 23.83 -29.85
N ARG A 544 5.66 23.58 -30.60
CA ARG A 544 4.29 23.77 -30.09
C ARG A 544 4.04 22.80 -28.93
N VAL A 545 3.58 23.34 -27.80
CA VAL A 545 3.06 22.55 -26.68
C VAL A 545 1.57 22.29 -26.90
N THR A 546 1.16 21.02 -26.83
CA THR A 546 -0.23 20.63 -27.04
C THR A 546 -1.10 21.18 -25.90
N GLY A 547 -2.14 21.94 -26.25
CA GLY A 547 -3.04 22.58 -25.28
C GLY A 547 -2.58 23.95 -24.77
N ALA A 548 -1.41 24.45 -25.17
CA ALA A 548 -1.02 25.82 -24.86
C ALA A 548 -1.88 26.83 -25.64
N THR A 549 -2.42 27.83 -24.94
CA THR A 549 -3.16 28.96 -25.52
C THR A 549 -2.25 30.15 -25.80
N ALA A 550 -1.13 30.25 -25.09
CA ALA A 550 -0.09 31.26 -25.27
C ALA A 550 1.27 30.73 -24.77
N TYR A 551 2.30 31.55 -24.92
CA TYR A 551 3.66 31.33 -24.42
C TYR A 551 4.16 32.63 -23.81
N ARG A 552 5.04 32.52 -22.80
CA ARG A 552 5.72 33.67 -22.20
C ARG A 552 7.21 33.52 -22.36
N VAL A 553 7.82 34.56 -22.89
CA VAL A 553 9.25 34.64 -23.17
C VAL A 553 9.88 35.53 -22.10
N TYR A 554 10.78 34.98 -21.29
CA TYR A 554 11.55 35.72 -20.30
C TYR A 554 12.93 36.06 -20.85
N GLN A 555 13.42 37.26 -20.53
CA GLN A 555 14.72 37.74 -20.99
C GLN A 555 15.49 38.55 -19.92
N THR A 556 16.82 38.47 -19.96
CA THR A 556 17.72 39.30 -19.15
C THR A 556 19.14 39.33 -19.74
N THR A 557 19.97 40.27 -19.32
CA THR A 557 21.41 40.33 -19.62
C THR A 557 22.29 39.69 -18.55
N ASP A 558 21.69 39.18 -17.46
CA ASP A 558 22.44 38.48 -16.40
C ASP A 558 22.79 37.05 -16.83
N ILE A 559 24.09 36.73 -16.77
CA ILE A 559 24.64 35.43 -17.16
C ILE A 559 24.18 34.27 -16.28
N THR A 560 23.79 34.53 -15.03
CA THR A 560 23.24 33.50 -14.13
C THR A 560 21.97 32.87 -14.67
N PHE A 561 21.21 33.60 -15.50
CA PHE A 561 19.96 33.17 -16.11
C PHE A 561 20.15 32.03 -17.14
N ALA A 562 21.39 31.80 -17.60
CA ALA A 562 21.73 30.61 -18.39
C ALA A 562 21.50 29.28 -17.64
N LYS A 563 21.29 29.33 -16.32
CA LYS A 563 20.96 28.16 -15.49
C LYS A 563 19.47 27.97 -15.23
N ALA A 564 18.61 28.86 -15.76
CA ALA A 564 17.17 28.85 -15.49
C ALA A 564 16.39 27.75 -16.26
N GLY A 565 17.07 26.87 -17.02
CA GLY A 565 16.43 25.77 -17.74
C GLY A 565 15.70 24.81 -16.80
N ASN A 566 14.58 24.24 -17.26
CA ASN A 566 13.69 23.38 -16.47
C ASN A 566 13.25 23.97 -15.12
N SER A 567 13.19 25.30 -15.00
CA SER A 567 12.81 25.96 -13.74
C SER A 567 11.39 26.53 -13.81
N ASP A 568 10.76 26.66 -12.65
CA ASP A 568 9.44 27.25 -12.48
C ASP A 568 9.52 28.80 -12.51
N PRO A 569 8.52 29.52 -13.05
CA PRO A 569 8.52 30.98 -13.09
C PRO A 569 8.78 31.68 -11.75
N SER A 570 8.32 31.10 -10.63
CA SER A 570 8.58 31.65 -9.29
C SER A 570 10.06 31.67 -8.91
N GLN A 571 10.87 30.83 -9.54
CA GLN A 571 12.31 30.69 -9.29
C GLN A 571 13.15 31.67 -10.12
N PHE A 572 12.60 32.29 -11.16
CA PHE A 572 13.37 33.16 -12.06
C PHE A 572 13.95 34.39 -11.37
N SER A 573 13.25 34.93 -10.37
CA SER A 573 13.74 36.03 -9.55
C SER A 573 15.02 35.71 -8.76
N ALA A 574 15.27 34.43 -8.46
CA ALA A 574 16.50 33.98 -7.80
C ALA A 574 17.69 33.90 -8.76
N TYR A 575 17.45 33.70 -10.06
CA TYR A 575 18.49 33.75 -11.08
C TYR A 575 18.78 35.20 -11.49
N SER A 576 17.74 35.98 -11.80
CA SER A 576 17.87 37.40 -12.12
C SER A 576 16.61 38.17 -11.70
N PRO A 577 16.71 39.04 -10.67
CA PRO A 577 15.60 39.90 -10.26
C PRO A 577 15.17 40.90 -11.36
N ALA A 578 16.04 41.16 -12.33
CA ALA A 578 15.81 42.09 -13.44
C ALA A 578 15.25 41.43 -14.70
N ALA A 579 14.84 40.16 -14.63
CA ALA A 579 14.23 39.47 -15.76
C ALA A 579 12.89 40.13 -16.15
N THR A 580 12.70 40.36 -17.45
CA THR A 580 11.45 40.88 -18.03
C THR A 580 10.78 39.81 -18.87
N SER A 581 9.49 39.93 -19.15
CA SER A 581 8.75 38.93 -19.92
C SER A 581 7.84 39.55 -20.99
N THR A 582 7.52 38.76 -22.02
CA THR A 582 6.58 39.13 -23.10
C THR A 582 5.78 37.90 -23.54
N ASP A 583 4.47 38.07 -23.70
CA ASP A 583 3.56 36.98 -24.06
C ASP A 583 3.29 36.95 -25.58
N THR A 584 3.11 35.75 -26.13
CA THR A 584 2.75 35.54 -27.54
C THR A 584 1.88 34.31 -27.72
N THR A 585 1.00 34.30 -28.70
CA THR A 585 0.20 33.12 -29.08
C THR A 585 0.87 32.28 -30.17
N ALA A 586 1.93 32.81 -30.80
CA ALA A 586 2.70 32.11 -31.82
C ALA A 586 3.81 31.26 -31.17
N THR A 587 4.28 30.24 -31.91
CA THR A 587 5.45 29.43 -31.53
C THR A 587 6.79 30.05 -31.93
N SER A 588 6.75 31.34 -32.28
CA SER A 588 7.92 32.15 -32.62
C SER A 588 7.65 33.63 -32.38
N ILE A 589 8.70 34.39 -32.04
CA ILE A 589 8.64 35.85 -31.90
C ILE A 589 9.92 36.48 -32.45
N THR A 590 9.78 37.61 -33.15
CA THR A 590 10.90 38.41 -33.62
C THR A 590 11.28 39.45 -32.57
N ILE A 591 12.57 39.51 -32.23
CA ILE A 591 13.13 40.41 -31.22
C ILE A 591 14.26 41.22 -31.85
N THR A 592 14.20 42.54 -31.68
CA THR A 592 15.31 43.44 -32.00
C THR A 592 16.21 43.58 -30.77
N LEU A 593 17.47 43.18 -30.90
CA LEU A 593 18.50 43.30 -29.87
C LEU A 593 19.02 44.74 -29.83
N SER A 594 19.04 45.34 -28.64
CA SER A 594 19.63 46.65 -28.40
C SER A 594 20.91 46.52 -27.57
N GLY A 595 21.97 47.20 -28.00
CA GLY A 595 23.26 47.20 -27.30
C GLY A 595 24.19 46.02 -27.63
N ALA A 596 25.36 46.00 -27.00
CA ALA A 596 26.42 45.01 -27.25
C ALA A 596 26.37 43.78 -26.32
N ALA A 597 25.47 43.77 -25.33
CA ALA A 597 25.38 42.70 -24.34
C ALA A 597 24.70 41.44 -24.90
N THR A 598 25.09 40.27 -24.38
CA THR A 598 24.38 39.01 -24.61
C THR A 598 23.08 39.01 -23.80
N VAL A 599 21.98 38.65 -24.45
CA VAL A 599 20.65 38.48 -23.82
C VAL A 599 20.34 36.98 -23.73
N TYR A 600 19.88 36.53 -22.56
CA TYR A 600 19.50 35.15 -22.26
C TYR A 600 17.98 35.02 -22.23
N TYR A 601 17.46 33.94 -22.82
CA TYR A 601 16.03 33.70 -23.02
C TYR A 601 15.60 32.34 -22.49
N VAL A 602 14.43 32.31 -21.85
CA VAL A 602 13.66 31.08 -21.61
C VAL A 602 12.20 31.29 -22.00
N VAL A 603 11.50 30.21 -22.34
CA VAL A 603 10.10 30.22 -22.76
C VAL A 603 9.32 29.19 -21.97
N THR A 604 8.13 29.58 -21.53
CA THR A 604 7.13 28.76 -20.86
C THR A 604 5.86 28.71 -21.70
N ALA A 605 5.05 27.68 -21.52
CA ALA A 605 3.72 27.56 -22.13
C ALA A 605 2.64 28.00 -21.13
N ILE A 606 1.61 28.67 -21.63
CA ILE A 606 0.46 29.16 -20.86
C ILE A 606 -0.81 28.47 -21.35
N ASN A 607 -1.62 27.99 -20.41
CA ASN A 607 -3.00 27.57 -20.67
C ASN A 607 -3.92 28.12 -19.57
N GLY A 608 -4.73 29.14 -19.90
CA GLY A 608 -5.51 29.87 -18.91
C GLY A 608 -4.61 30.62 -17.91
N ASN A 609 -4.76 30.31 -16.61
CA ASN A 609 -3.97 30.94 -15.53
C ASN A 609 -2.76 30.09 -15.10
N VAL A 610 -2.48 28.98 -15.79
CA VAL A 610 -1.39 28.06 -15.45
C VAL A 610 -0.24 28.27 -16.42
N GLU A 611 0.97 28.37 -15.86
CA GLU A 611 2.22 28.52 -16.59
C GLU A 611 3.12 27.31 -16.34
N SER A 612 3.78 26.83 -17.40
CA SER A 612 4.61 25.63 -17.36
C SER A 612 6.03 25.90 -16.86
N PHE A 613 6.82 24.83 -16.63
CA PHE A 613 8.28 24.96 -16.51
C PHE A 613 8.87 25.51 -17.82
N SER A 614 10.07 26.09 -17.74
CA SER A 614 10.77 26.59 -18.92
C SER A 614 11.33 25.48 -19.80
N ASN A 615 11.69 25.84 -21.04
CA ASN A 615 12.53 25.02 -21.92
C ASN A 615 13.82 24.53 -21.21
N PRO A 616 14.34 23.34 -21.57
CA PRO A 616 15.50 22.74 -20.88
C PRO A 616 16.81 23.50 -21.04
N ILE A 617 17.04 24.11 -22.22
CA ILE A 617 18.28 24.80 -22.56
C ILE A 617 17.95 26.25 -22.92
N PRO A 618 18.28 27.23 -22.06
CA PRO A 618 18.11 28.65 -22.37
C PRO A 618 18.85 29.07 -23.64
N ALA A 619 18.26 29.97 -24.42
CA ALA A 619 18.90 30.53 -25.60
C ALA A 619 19.69 31.81 -25.25
N ALA A 620 20.77 32.10 -25.98
CA ALA A 620 21.55 33.32 -25.81
C ALA A 620 21.79 33.99 -27.17
N ALA A 621 21.66 35.31 -27.25
CA ALA A 621 21.91 36.06 -28.47
C ALA A 621 22.69 37.35 -28.19
N THR A 622 23.58 37.74 -29.09
CA THR A 622 24.36 38.98 -29.01
C THR A 622 24.21 39.75 -30.30
N ALA A 623 23.95 41.06 -30.24
CA ALA A 623 23.68 41.89 -31.41
C ALA A 623 24.77 41.82 -32.50
N HIS A 624 26.01 41.49 -32.14
CA HIS A 624 27.16 41.44 -33.05
C HIS A 624 27.25 40.13 -33.86
N ALA A 625 26.48 39.10 -33.51
CA ALA A 625 26.55 37.79 -34.17
C ALA A 625 25.91 37.77 -35.57
N PHE A 626 25.15 38.82 -35.95
CA PHE A 626 24.20 38.70 -37.06
C PHE A 626 24.14 39.92 -37.98
N LYS A 627 25.30 40.44 -38.40
CA LYS A 627 25.41 41.27 -39.61
C LYS A 627 26.10 40.44 -40.68
N PHE A 628 25.37 39.92 -41.66
CA PHE A 628 25.97 39.44 -42.90
C PHE A 628 25.56 40.36 -44.05
N GLY A 629 26.54 40.82 -44.81
CA GLY A 629 26.32 41.56 -46.06
C GLY A 629 26.08 40.60 -47.23
N GLN A 630 25.68 41.18 -48.36
CA GLN A 630 25.54 40.45 -49.63
C GLN A 630 26.64 40.91 -50.58
N VAL A 631 27.20 39.98 -51.35
CA VAL A 631 28.14 40.27 -52.43
C VAL A 631 27.65 39.63 -53.72
N THR A 632 27.68 40.39 -54.82
CA THR A 632 27.29 39.90 -56.13
C THR A 632 28.54 39.58 -56.94
N SER A 633 28.67 38.34 -57.40
CA SER A 633 29.76 37.90 -58.25
C SER A 633 29.56 38.30 -59.71
N SER A 634 30.64 38.28 -60.51
CA SER A 634 30.58 38.43 -61.96
C SER A 634 29.80 37.30 -62.65
N THR A 635 29.52 36.20 -61.96
CA THR A 635 28.56 35.16 -62.41
C THR A 635 27.09 35.63 -62.32
N GLY A 636 26.81 36.78 -61.70
CA GLY A 636 25.47 37.30 -61.42
C GLY A 636 24.84 36.71 -60.15
N GLN A 637 25.49 35.75 -59.49
CA GLN A 637 25.01 35.14 -58.26
C GLN A 637 25.28 36.03 -57.04
N VAL A 638 24.33 36.04 -56.11
CA VAL A 638 24.43 36.79 -54.85
C VAL A 638 24.80 35.84 -53.72
N TRP A 639 25.80 36.19 -52.94
CA TRP A 639 26.37 35.36 -51.88
C TRP A 639 26.40 36.12 -50.55
N MET A 640 26.51 35.38 -49.45
CA MET A 640 26.87 35.97 -48.17
C MET A 640 28.32 36.50 -48.19
N ASP A 641 28.54 37.68 -47.63
CA ASP A 641 29.87 38.31 -47.55
C ASP A 641 30.85 37.59 -46.59
N ARG A 642 30.36 36.70 -45.72
CA ARG A 642 31.16 35.88 -44.78
C ARG A 642 30.65 34.45 -44.63
N ASN A 643 31.47 33.57 -44.03
CA ASN A 643 31.07 32.20 -43.70
C ASN A 643 29.97 32.20 -42.64
N LEU A 644 29.15 31.14 -42.58
CA LEU A 644 28.24 30.95 -41.44
C LEU A 644 29.04 30.88 -40.13
N GLY A 645 28.56 31.57 -39.10
CA GLY A 645 29.22 31.69 -37.80
C GLY A 645 30.39 32.69 -37.75
N ALA A 646 30.75 33.35 -38.85
CA ALA A 646 31.84 34.34 -38.86
C ALA A 646 31.36 35.72 -38.37
N SER A 647 32.19 36.40 -37.57
CA SER A 647 31.87 37.71 -37.03
C SER A 647 32.17 38.86 -38.01
N GLN A 648 33.02 38.62 -39.01
CA GLN A 648 33.37 39.63 -40.03
C GLN A 648 33.67 39.04 -41.41
N VAL A 649 33.67 39.90 -42.43
CA VAL A 649 34.25 39.60 -43.75
C VAL A 649 35.76 39.42 -43.59
N ALA A 650 36.34 38.45 -44.30
CA ALA A 650 37.77 38.18 -44.23
C ALA A 650 38.59 39.42 -44.60
N THR A 651 39.53 39.78 -43.72
CA THR A 651 40.53 40.83 -43.96
C THR A 651 41.86 40.25 -44.48
N SER A 652 42.07 38.94 -44.33
CA SER A 652 43.13 38.15 -44.94
C SER A 652 42.65 36.70 -45.11
N SER A 653 43.33 35.89 -45.93
CA SER A 653 42.98 34.46 -46.07
C SER A 653 43.07 33.70 -44.73
N THR A 654 43.91 34.17 -43.80
CA THR A 654 44.13 33.57 -42.49
C THR A 654 43.42 34.31 -41.35
N ASP A 655 42.44 35.17 -41.63
CA ASP A 655 41.71 35.94 -40.61
C ASP A 655 40.80 35.06 -39.73
N PRO A 656 41.13 34.84 -38.44
CA PRO A 656 40.38 33.93 -37.58
C PRO A 656 38.94 34.35 -37.33
N ALA A 657 38.65 35.66 -37.34
CA ALA A 657 37.31 36.19 -37.12
C ALA A 657 36.37 35.92 -38.32
N SER A 658 36.95 35.60 -39.48
CA SER A 658 36.22 35.27 -40.70
C SER A 658 35.95 33.77 -40.90
N TYR A 659 36.59 32.92 -40.10
CA TYR A 659 36.57 31.46 -40.31
C TYR A 659 35.18 30.84 -40.16
N GLY A 660 34.39 31.36 -39.22
CA GLY A 660 33.05 30.86 -38.90
C GLY A 660 33.04 29.43 -38.38
N ASP A 661 31.87 28.79 -38.42
CA ASP A 661 31.60 27.46 -37.87
C ASP A 661 31.94 26.32 -38.85
N LEU A 662 31.97 25.09 -38.33
CA LEU A 662 32.35 23.87 -39.06
C LEU A 662 31.26 22.79 -38.93
N TYR A 663 30.41 22.68 -39.94
CA TYR A 663 29.21 21.85 -39.92
C TYR A 663 29.49 20.43 -40.39
N GLN A 664 28.84 19.44 -39.77
CA GLN A 664 28.71 18.09 -40.34
C GLN A 664 27.68 18.13 -41.48
N TRP A 665 27.94 17.41 -42.57
CA TRP A 665 27.18 17.61 -43.80
C TRP A 665 25.69 17.27 -43.61
N GLY A 666 24.83 18.23 -43.91
CA GLY A 666 23.38 18.07 -43.82
C GLY A 666 22.79 18.10 -42.40
N ARG A 667 23.59 18.40 -41.37
CA ARG A 667 23.10 18.48 -39.98
C ARG A 667 22.59 19.90 -39.66
N PRO A 668 21.43 20.05 -39.01
CA PRO A 668 20.96 21.35 -38.53
C PRO A 668 21.95 22.00 -37.56
N ALA A 669 21.89 23.33 -37.44
CA ALA A 669 22.67 24.08 -36.47
C ALA A 669 22.12 23.85 -35.04
N ASP A 670 22.49 22.73 -34.45
CA ASP A 670 22.10 22.31 -33.10
C ASP A 670 23.20 22.59 -32.04
N GLY A 671 24.31 23.21 -32.45
CA GLY A 671 25.47 23.52 -31.62
C GLY A 671 26.70 22.69 -31.96
N HIS A 672 26.58 21.61 -32.74
CA HIS A 672 27.72 20.77 -33.13
C HIS A 672 28.76 21.52 -33.96
N GLN A 673 28.32 22.50 -34.74
CA GLN A 673 29.15 23.25 -35.68
C GLN A 673 30.17 24.17 -34.98
N ILE A 674 29.89 24.50 -33.72
CA ILE A 674 30.74 25.36 -32.90
C ILE A 674 32.07 24.65 -32.72
N ARG A 675 33.17 25.34 -33.07
CA ARG A 675 34.53 24.78 -33.08
C ARG A 675 34.97 24.13 -31.77
N THR A 676 34.35 24.52 -30.65
CA THR A 676 34.64 24.07 -29.28
C THR A 676 33.56 23.16 -28.69
N SER A 677 32.53 22.76 -29.44
CA SER A 677 31.47 21.89 -28.89
C SER A 677 32.02 20.55 -28.40
N ALA A 678 31.32 19.90 -27.47
CA ALA A 678 31.70 18.58 -27.01
C ALA A 678 31.62 17.54 -28.14
N ILE A 679 32.21 16.36 -27.91
CA ILE A 679 32.24 15.27 -28.88
C ILE A 679 31.48 14.07 -28.35
N THR A 680 30.90 13.28 -29.25
CA THR A 680 30.30 11.98 -28.94
C THR A 680 30.70 10.96 -30.00
N ALA A 681 30.80 9.69 -29.63
CA ALA A 681 30.98 8.60 -30.58
C ALA A 681 29.65 7.91 -30.96
N THR A 682 28.55 8.34 -30.35
CA THR A 682 27.22 7.79 -30.61
C THR A 682 26.68 8.35 -31.93
N LEU A 683 26.43 7.49 -32.91
CA LEU A 683 25.84 7.88 -34.19
C LEU A 683 24.37 8.25 -34.03
N ALA A 684 23.92 9.19 -34.87
CA ALA A 684 22.53 9.60 -34.91
C ALA A 684 21.63 8.49 -35.50
N THR A 685 20.43 8.33 -34.92
CA THR A 685 19.39 7.41 -35.42
C THR A 685 18.39 8.09 -36.36
N ASN A 686 18.51 9.41 -36.56
CA ASN A 686 17.70 10.21 -37.45
C ASN A 686 18.46 11.50 -37.83
N THR A 687 17.86 12.37 -38.65
CA THR A 687 18.49 13.61 -39.15
C THR A 687 18.64 14.74 -38.12
N THR A 688 18.12 14.56 -36.90
CA THR A 688 18.15 15.51 -35.77
C THR A 688 18.58 14.80 -34.47
N PRO A 689 19.89 14.72 -34.16
CA PRO A 689 20.41 13.87 -33.08
C PRO A 689 19.91 14.18 -31.66
N GLY A 690 19.30 15.36 -31.45
CA GLY A 690 18.76 15.78 -30.15
C GLY A 690 19.81 16.27 -29.15
N HIS A 691 21.06 16.44 -29.58
CA HIS A 691 22.17 16.96 -28.77
C HIS A 691 23.10 17.85 -29.61
N ALA A 692 23.88 18.69 -28.96
CA ALA A 692 24.80 19.64 -29.59
C ALA A 692 26.22 19.07 -29.85
N ASP A 693 26.49 17.82 -29.45
CA ASP A 693 27.85 17.25 -29.59
C ASP A 693 28.20 16.93 -31.05
N PHE A 694 29.46 17.18 -31.42
CA PHE A 694 30.05 16.77 -32.68
C PHE A 694 30.25 15.25 -32.72
N ILE A 695 29.65 14.58 -33.69
CA ILE A 695 29.66 13.12 -33.75
C ILE A 695 30.96 12.66 -34.43
N THR A 696 31.80 12.00 -33.65
CA THR A 696 33.05 11.40 -34.11
C THR A 696 32.85 9.95 -34.54
N THR A 697 33.55 9.54 -35.60
CA THR A 697 33.45 8.21 -36.19
C THR A 697 34.80 7.51 -36.10
N THR A 698 34.92 6.54 -35.20
CA THR A 698 36.22 5.92 -34.83
C THR A 698 36.37 4.46 -35.27
N ASP A 699 35.30 3.79 -35.69
CA ASP A 699 35.33 2.41 -36.17
C ASP A 699 35.19 2.32 -37.71
N SER A 700 35.55 1.16 -38.27
CA SER A 700 35.57 0.94 -39.72
C SER A 700 34.18 0.79 -40.37
N GLN A 701 33.11 0.67 -39.58
CA GLN A 701 31.73 0.52 -40.06
C GLN A 701 30.96 1.86 -40.03
N SER A 702 31.36 2.79 -39.18
CA SER A 702 30.81 4.15 -39.01
C SER A 702 31.62 5.24 -39.72
N PHE A 703 32.73 4.88 -40.36
CA PHE A 703 33.72 5.81 -40.94
C PHE A 703 33.10 6.91 -41.82
N TYR A 704 32.02 6.60 -42.54
CA TYR A 704 31.53 7.40 -43.66
C TYR A 704 30.52 8.49 -43.29
N ASP A 705 29.81 8.37 -42.16
CA ASP A 705 28.69 9.25 -41.83
C ASP A 705 28.50 9.39 -40.32
N TRP A 706 27.98 10.54 -39.89
CA TRP A 706 27.63 10.80 -38.49
C TRP A 706 26.31 10.15 -38.06
N MET A 707 25.64 9.46 -38.99
CA MET A 707 24.36 8.80 -38.81
C MET A 707 24.49 7.29 -39.05
N LEU A 708 23.60 6.51 -38.43
CA LEU A 708 23.54 5.07 -38.63
C LEU A 708 23.25 4.71 -40.10
N PRO A 709 23.74 3.54 -40.56
CA PRO A 709 23.39 2.96 -41.85
C PRO A 709 21.89 2.94 -42.17
N ASN A 710 21.55 3.04 -43.46
CA ASN A 710 20.21 2.86 -44.02
C ASN A 710 19.16 3.94 -43.68
N ILE A 711 19.57 5.11 -43.20
CA ILE A 711 18.64 6.22 -42.91
C ILE A 711 18.55 7.22 -44.07
N ASP A 712 19.70 7.68 -44.58
CA ASP A 712 19.82 8.68 -45.68
C ASP A 712 21.16 8.45 -46.39
N ASP A 713 21.40 7.20 -46.78
CA ASP A 713 22.68 6.75 -47.34
C ASP A 713 22.96 7.39 -48.71
N ASP A 714 21.92 7.68 -49.49
CA ASP A 714 22.01 8.45 -50.74
C ASP A 714 22.23 9.95 -50.47
N GLY A 715 21.79 10.46 -49.31
CA GLY A 715 21.89 11.86 -48.92
C GLY A 715 20.76 12.73 -49.45
N ALA A 716 19.68 12.15 -49.97
CA ALA A 716 18.59 12.89 -50.59
C ALA A 716 17.87 13.80 -49.59
N LEU A 717 17.63 13.31 -48.37
CA LEU A 717 16.94 14.08 -47.32
C LEU A 717 17.79 15.27 -46.87
N ARG A 718 19.09 15.04 -46.66
CA ARG A 718 20.03 16.09 -46.24
C ARG A 718 20.35 17.08 -47.37
N SER A 719 20.43 16.64 -48.62
CA SER A 719 20.56 17.55 -49.77
C SER A 719 19.33 18.45 -49.90
N ALA A 720 18.12 17.90 -49.73
CA ALA A 720 16.89 18.68 -49.71
C ALA A 720 16.84 19.68 -48.53
N PHE A 721 17.32 19.30 -47.35
CA PHE A 721 17.45 20.19 -46.21
C PHE A 721 18.41 21.36 -46.48
N LEU A 722 19.58 21.09 -47.08
CA LEU A 722 20.57 22.11 -47.43
C LEU A 722 20.11 23.03 -48.57
N ALA A 723 19.07 22.64 -49.32
CA ALA A 723 18.47 23.41 -50.40
C ALA A 723 17.45 24.46 -49.94
N LYS A 724 16.96 24.37 -48.70
CA LYS A 724 15.89 25.22 -48.19
C LYS A 724 16.30 26.68 -48.10
N THR A 725 15.38 27.57 -48.44
CA THR A 725 15.55 29.04 -48.43
C THR A 725 14.58 29.76 -47.51
N ASP A 726 13.68 29.04 -46.85
CA ASP A 726 12.66 29.59 -45.94
C ASP A 726 13.20 29.89 -44.52
N GLY A 727 14.51 29.75 -44.32
CA GLY A 727 15.16 29.88 -43.02
C GLY A 727 15.08 28.61 -42.14
N SER A 728 14.39 27.56 -42.58
CA SER A 728 14.37 26.26 -41.90
C SER A 728 15.52 25.33 -42.29
N GLY A 729 16.45 25.82 -43.12
CA GLY A 729 17.70 25.15 -43.49
C GLY A 729 18.89 25.59 -42.64
N VAL A 730 20.10 25.28 -43.07
CA VAL A 730 21.35 25.74 -42.41
C VAL A 730 21.63 27.22 -42.68
N CYS A 731 21.21 27.71 -43.84
CA CYS A 731 21.41 29.09 -44.25
C CYS A 731 20.24 29.99 -43.83
N PRO A 732 20.48 31.30 -43.61
CA PRO A 732 19.42 32.26 -43.31
C PRO A 732 18.34 32.34 -44.41
N THR A 733 17.19 32.91 -44.08
CA THR A 733 16.09 33.12 -45.03
C THR A 733 16.56 33.83 -46.31
N GLY A 734 16.17 33.28 -47.45
CA GLY A 734 16.58 33.71 -48.78
C GLY A 734 17.88 33.07 -49.30
N PHE A 735 18.63 32.35 -48.45
CA PHE A 735 19.88 31.71 -48.80
C PHE A 735 19.81 30.19 -48.64
N ASN A 736 20.66 29.47 -49.36
CA ASN A 736 20.87 28.03 -49.21
C ASN A 736 22.35 27.65 -49.40
N VAL A 737 22.68 26.38 -49.20
CA VAL A 737 24.04 25.88 -49.47
C VAL A 737 24.19 25.67 -50.99
N PRO A 738 25.29 26.14 -51.61
CA PRO A 738 25.46 26.07 -53.06
C PRO A 738 25.56 24.62 -53.55
N THR A 739 25.12 24.39 -54.78
CA THR A 739 25.50 23.16 -55.51
C THR A 739 26.96 23.24 -55.94
N GLU A 740 27.55 22.09 -56.26
CA GLU A 740 28.88 22.05 -56.89
C GLU A 740 28.94 22.91 -58.16
N VAL A 741 27.91 22.88 -59.01
CA VAL A 741 27.87 23.68 -60.24
C VAL A 741 27.96 25.18 -59.94
N GLN A 742 27.22 25.65 -58.94
CA GLN A 742 27.23 27.06 -58.54
C GLN A 742 28.59 27.46 -57.97
N LEU A 743 29.13 26.68 -57.03
CA LEU A 743 30.42 26.98 -56.42
C LEU A 743 31.60 26.80 -57.40
N LYS A 744 31.47 25.90 -58.38
CA LYS A 744 32.45 25.70 -59.45
C LYS A 744 32.49 26.89 -60.40
N ALA A 745 31.33 27.42 -60.82
CA ALA A 745 31.28 28.62 -61.64
C ALA A 745 31.98 29.80 -60.96
N GLU A 746 31.83 29.94 -59.64
CA GLU A 746 32.53 30.95 -58.85
C GLU A 746 34.04 30.70 -58.74
N LYS A 747 34.45 29.46 -58.55
CA LYS A 747 35.86 29.06 -58.50
C LYS A 747 36.58 29.25 -59.84
N ASP A 748 35.90 29.06 -60.96
CA ASP A 748 36.49 29.11 -62.31
C ASP A 748 36.83 30.54 -62.77
N ILE A 749 36.29 31.57 -62.12
CA ILE A 749 36.64 32.99 -62.38
C ILE A 749 37.81 33.50 -61.51
N TRP A 750 38.33 32.68 -60.59
CA TRP A 750 39.46 33.08 -59.76
C TRP A 750 40.75 33.18 -60.58
N ASP A 751 41.57 34.18 -60.27
CA ASP A 751 42.91 34.31 -60.85
C ASP A 751 43.82 33.16 -60.36
N THR A 752 44.15 32.23 -61.24
CA THR A 752 44.96 31.04 -60.95
C THR A 752 46.47 31.29 -61.03
N THR A 753 46.92 32.52 -61.28
CA THR A 753 48.36 32.87 -61.28
C THR A 753 48.95 32.96 -59.87
N ASN A 754 48.10 33.13 -58.86
CA ASN A 754 48.45 33.17 -57.44
C ASN A 754 48.25 31.81 -56.76
N ASN A 755 48.79 31.64 -55.56
CA ASN A 755 48.51 30.42 -54.79
C ASN A 755 46.99 30.31 -54.48
N PRO A 756 46.41 29.10 -54.41
CA PRO A 756 44.97 28.91 -54.33
C PRO A 756 44.26 29.65 -53.18
N ALA A 757 44.92 29.82 -52.03
CA ALA A 757 44.36 30.55 -50.89
C ALA A 757 44.30 32.06 -51.17
N ALA A 758 45.31 32.63 -51.81
CA ALA A 758 45.33 34.02 -52.23
C ALA A 758 44.28 34.29 -53.31
N SER A 759 44.14 33.40 -54.31
CA SER A 759 43.13 33.50 -55.35
C SER A 759 41.71 33.52 -54.78
N ALA A 760 41.41 32.61 -53.85
CA ALA A 760 40.10 32.53 -53.20
C ALA A 760 39.82 33.76 -52.29
N PHE A 761 40.84 34.28 -51.60
CA PHE A 761 40.72 35.48 -50.79
C PHE A 761 40.56 36.76 -51.61
N ASN A 762 41.24 36.86 -52.76
CA ASN A 762 41.13 38.00 -53.66
C ASN A 762 39.83 38.00 -54.49
N SER A 763 39.10 36.87 -54.52
CA SER A 763 37.76 36.82 -55.09
C SER A 763 36.77 37.72 -54.33
N VAL A 764 35.63 38.00 -54.96
CA VAL A 764 34.55 38.77 -54.32
C VAL A 764 34.04 38.13 -53.02
N LEU A 765 34.15 36.80 -52.90
CA LEU A 765 33.69 36.06 -51.72
C LEU A 765 34.66 36.12 -50.54
N LYS A 766 35.93 36.49 -50.79
CA LYS A 766 37.01 36.52 -49.81
C LYS A 766 37.06 35.27 -48.92
N LEU A 767 37.16 34.09 -49.53
CA LEU A 767 37.07 32.83 -48.78
C LEU A 767 38.34 32.58 -47.93
N PRO A 768 38.23 32.45 -46.60
CA PRO A 768 39.38 32.14 -45.74
C PRO A 768 39.72 30.65 -45.69
N VAL A 769 40.96 30.35 -45.29
CA VAL A 769 41.47 29.00 -45.01
C VAL A 769 41.14 28.57 -43.58
N ALA A 770 39.85 28.35 -43.33
CA ALA A 770 39.25 28.13 -42.01
C ALA A 770 39.55 26.76 -41.36
N GLY A 771 40.23 25.85 -42.06
CA GLY A 771 40.48 24.48 -41.62
C GLY A 771 39.23 23.58 -41.65
N THR A 772 39.33 22.44 -40.99
CA THR A 772 38.25 21.44 -40.86
C THR A 772 38.20 20.88 -39.45
N ARG A 773 37.10 20.23 -39.08
CA ARG A 773 36.97 19.48 -37.84
C ARG A 773 37.01 17.99 -38.16
N LEU A 774 38.02 17.32 -37.60
CA LEU A 774 38.38 15.95 -37.94
C LEU A 774 37.36 14.96 -37.39
N ARG A 775 36.85 14.06 -38.23
CA ARG A 775 35.85 13.06 -37.84
C ARG A 775 36.31 12.09 -36.75
N TRP A 776 37.58 11.71 -36.71
CA TRP A 776 38.11 10.71 -35.76
C TRP A 776 38.35 11.26 -34.35
N THR A 777 38.59 12.56 -34.20
CA THR A 777 39.02 13.15 -32.93
C THR A 777 38.19 14.34 -32.49
N GLY A 778 37.37 14.89 -33.39
CA GLY A 778 36.69 16.18 -33.20
C GLY A 778 37.65 17.38 -33.07
N ARG A 779 38.97 17.18 -33.26
CA ARG A 779 39.96 18.27 -33.22
C ARG A 779 39.91 19.09 -34.51
N LEU A 780 40.30 20.35 -34.41
CA LEU A 780 40.47 21.22 -35.56
C LEU A 780 41.79 20.89 -36.27
N GLY A 781 41.76 20.82 -37.60
CA GLY A 781 42.92 20.56 -38.45
C GLY A 781 43.08 21.61 -39.54
N ASN A 782 44.33 21.85 -39.94
CA ASN A 782 44.72 22.73 -41.06
C ASN A 782 44.19 24.17 -40.98
N ILE A 783 43.96 24.67 -39.76
CA ILE A 783 43.52 26.05 -39.52
C ILE A 783 44.57 27.01 -40.06
N GLY A 784 44.18 27.96 -40.90
CA GLY A 784 45.10 28.94 -41.50
C GLY A 784 45.92 28.40 -42.67
N ASP A 785 45.83 27.10 -42.99
CA ASP A 785 46.60 26.49 -44.08
C ASP A 785 45.68 26.02 -45.23
N VAL A 786 44.48 25.51 -44.93
CA VAL A 786 43.59 24.89 -45.93
C VAL A 786 42.12 25.28 -45.69
N ALA A 787 41.39 25.45 -46.77
CA ALA A 787 39.95 25.67 -46.80
C ALA A 787 39.17 24.42 -47.22
N TYR A 788 38.03 24.22 -46.57
CA TYR A 788 37.11 23.13 -46.82
C TYR A 788 35.69 23.69 -46.84
N TYR A 789 35.02 23.64 -47.99
CA TYR A 789 33.69 24.23 -48.18
C TYR A 789 32.67 23.22 -48.66
N TRP A 790 31.60 23.04 -47.89
CA TRP A 790 30.52 22.15 -48.29
C TRP A 790 29.73 22.68 -49.48
N THR A 791 29.31 21.75 -50.33
CA THR A 791 28.21 21.94 -51.27
C THR A 791 27.03 21.06 -50.84
N ARG A 792 25.83 21.32 -51.35
CA ARG A 792 24.68 20.41 -51.18
C ARG A 792 24.64 19.25 -52.17
N SER A 793 25.65 19.13 -53.04
CA SER A 793 25.71 18.09 -54.07
C SER A 793 26.11 16.73 -53.47
N VAL A 794 25.39 15.69 -53.88
CA VAL A 794 25.74 14.29 -53.63
C VAL A 794 26.53 13.74 -54.82
N PRO A 795 27.58 12.91 -54.61
CA PRO A 795 28.30 12.26 -55.71
C PRO A 795 27.44 11.23 -56.46
N ASP A 796 27.88 10.81 -57.65
CA ASP A 796 27.19 9.77 -58.45
C ASP A 796 27.00 8.45 -57.68
N SER A 797 26.05 7.64 -58.18
CA SER A 797 25.36 6.51 -57.51
C SER A 797 26.20 5.35 -56.96
N GLN A 798 27.53 5.40 -57.02
CA GLN A 798 28.42 4.36 -56.47
C GLN A 798 29.13 4.75 -55.17
N LEU A 799 28.95 5.99 -54.67
CA LEU A 799 29.61 6.49 -53.46
C LEU A 799 28.60 6.88 -52.37
N TYR A 800 27.86 5.90 -51.87
CA TYR A 800 26.94 6.07 -50.75
C TYR A 800 27.66 6.65 -49.52
N ARG A 801 27.00 7.58 -48.80
CA ARG A 801 27.51 8.30 -47.61
C ARG A 801 28.64 9.29 -47.83
N TYR A 802 28.96 9.63 -49.08
CA TYR A 802 29.88 10.72 -49.40
C TYR A 802 29.16 12.03 -49.74
N ALA A 803 29.86 13.15 -49.61
CA ALA A 803 29.42 14.48 -50.01
C ALA A 803 30.50 15.21 -50.80
N ARG A 804 30.09 16.20 -51.60
CA ARG A 804 30.99 17.03 -52.42
C ARG A 804 31.40 18.29 -51.66
N TYR A 805 32.70 18.58 -51.65
CA TYR A 805 33.26 19.79 -51.05
C TYR A 805 34.36 20.40 -51.93
N LEU A 806 34.53 21.71 -51.81
CA LEU A 806 35.64 22.45 -52.41
C LEU A 806 36.84 22.46 -51.45
N TYR A 807 38.03 22.18 -51.99
CA TYR A 807 39.31 22.15 -51.32
C TYR A 807 40.31 23.11 -52.00
N PHE A 808 41.00 23.93 -51.21
CA PHE A 808 42.14 24.74 -51.65
C PHE A 808 43.01 25.16 -50.46
N GLY A 809 44.28 25.43 -50.68
CA GLY A 809 45.19 25.91 -49.64
C GLY A 809 46.66 25.64 -49.93
N LYS A 810 47.47 25.68 -48.87
CA LYS A 810 48.93 25.49 -48.89
C LYS A 810 49.42 24.17 -49.50
N HIS A 811 48.60 23.14 -49.44
CA HIS A 811 48.92 21.79 -49.93
C HIS A 811 48.29 21.47 -51.29
N SER A 812 47.69 22.45 -51.96
CA SER A 812 47.09 22.30 -53.29
C SER A 812 47.80 23.19 -54.29
N THR A 813 48.03 22.68 -55.51
CA THR A 813 48.48 23.53 -56.62
C THR A 813 47.30 24.26 -57.28
N HIS A 814 46.07 23.75 -57.15
CA HIS A 814 44.84 24.35 -57.70
C HIS A 814 43.62 24.02 -56.82
N PRO A 815 42.58 24.88 -56.76
CA PRO A 815 41.30 24.57 -56.13
C PRO A 815 40.56 23.42 -56.83
N ALA A 816 40.07 22.42 -56.09
CA ALA A 816 39.42 21.23 -56.65
C ALA A 816 38.28 20.70 -55.77
N PHE A 817 37.38 19.93 -56.38
CA PHE A 817 36.26 19.28 -55.68
C PHE A 817 36.52 17.79 -55.47
N TYR A 818 36.35 17.33 -54.24
CA TYR A 818 36.56 15.94 -53.85
C TYR A 818 35.31 15.36 -53.18
N ASN A 819 35.30 14.02 -53.08
CA ASN A 819 34.34 13.28 -52.28
C ASN A 819 34.95 13.08 -50.89
N VAL A 820 34.16 13.30 -49.85
CA VAL A 820 34.57 13.00 -48.46
C VAL A 820 33.37 12.54 -47.64
N GLU A 821 33.68 11.89 -46.52
CA GLU A 821 32.73 11.43 -45.52
C GLU A 821 31.92 12.60 -44.93
N ARG A 822 30.64 12.37 -44.69
CA ARG A 822 29.71 13.40 -44.21
C ARG A 822 29.96 13.80 -42.75
N SER A 823 30.71 12.98 -42.01
CA SER A 823 31.03 13.19 -40.59
C SER A 823 32.06 14.30 -40.30
N GLU A 824 32.78 14.81 -41.31
CA GLU A 824 33.73 15.91 -41.10
C GLU A 824 33.03 17.26 -40.91
N GLY A 825 33.65 18.17 -40.15
CA GLY A 825 33.17 19.54 -40.01
C GLY A 825 33.82 20.46 -41.05
N LYS A 826 33.04 21.13 -41.89
CA LYS A 826 33.56 22.08 -42.91
C LYS A 826 32.77 23.38 -42.93
N SER A 827 33.37 24.42 -43.51
CA SER A 827 32.74 25.73 -43.62
C SER A 827 31.61 25.72 -44.64
N ILE A 828 30.64 26.61 -44.43
CA ILE A 828 29.53 26.85 -45.36
C ILE A 828 29.54 28.32 -45.74
N ARG A 829 29.45 28.57 -47.05
CA ARG A 829 29.23 29.88 -47.66
C ARG A 829 27.92 29.84 -48.44
N CYS A 830 26.89 30.53 -47.96
CA CYS A 830 25.57 30.44 -48.57
C CYS A 830 25.42 31.35 -49.80
N ILE A 831 24.59 30.88 -50.73
CA ILE A 831 24.19 31.56 -51.96
C ILE A 831 22.70 31.90 -51.89
N LYS A 832 22.32 33.04 -52.47
CA LYS A 832 20.93 33.47 -52.63
C LYS A 832 20.37 32.86 -53.91
N ASN A 833 19.23 32.17 -53.80
CA ASN A 833 18.51 31.67 -54.97
C ASN A 833 17.72 32.79 -55.65
#